data_AF-A0A2E9IVV2-F1
#
_entry.id   AF-A0A2E9IVV2-F1
#
_cell.length_a   1.000
_cell.length_b   1.000
_cell.length_c   1.000
_cell.angle_alpha   90.00
_cell.angle_beta   90.00
_cell.angle_gamma   90.00
#
_symmetry.space_group_name_H-M   'P 1'
#
loop_
_entity.id
_entity.type
_entity.pdbx_description
1 polymer ?
#
loop_
_entity_poly.entity_id
_entity_poly.type
_entity_poly.pdbx_seq_one_letter_code
_entity_poly.pdbx_strand_id
1 'polypeptide(L)'
;MSDKNDLNEHLKNREWMVASLAGEIFGPGGKYAEWKNDLYKDCATLTPIDGMTFETWEDYRKRHTDSVTGEEILKEESPSRRYGIGLLYPEEPEAGINGSNDEQAEAEEASRGITKDNPDTETDVTEEEKKALRRASKFDSIPEASSDVEVEADEEEDPLSFARLRKPRSMGVTFVADLASGALKIALEGARYKTINVFVENKSGRKSPKSIYPRIPIHGSVELDLSSAFESPKKVPVKYEPEKTQGLQNLEISFDVRVRNIPEYVRQNNILPESARMITVTLINESYLKPGLTAESLTLFQSRFHIEPLDTKTPTLLPLPQAPKSTDEEEESLALLYKNSRVYATGHGCAGDWEADENKAYAKKIIAEPMPCYETPPVTPDLKYPKGHEKEGENINIQMLPLARAESGWSTPLQDLLEAYSSWIDIRNSEIDTLPNHLQEGATRHLSEARKCYSRMHEGLELLKRDEDAAFAFKLANEAIMLQQIAGRFGQRTRTYNKALKKWDKFEIEYQAPSLEHKTERPPAWRPFQIAFLLMSLPGLWDGKHSDREIADLIWFPTGGGKTEAYLGASAFVLLARRLRDDLDSGTAVLMRYTLRLLTSQQFQRASGLICALESIRERESSRLGNSPYSIGIWVGSGTTPNSRSQSIDAYNRVKKHGHEAYQHVMLRCPWCGAQMGPIKNGWDYECQGTEPSGTGASRYIRIFCPDSLCDFHDELPIKVVDEDIYDTPPSLVIGTVDKFAMLAWKPEARSLFGINSDGNREHTPPELIIQDELHLITGPLGSIVGLYEGVIEELCTDYRYGNSIKAKLVASTATTRASTIQIKDLYARPRTAIFPPPGLDASDSFL
;
A
#
# COMPACT_ATOMS: atom_id res chain seq x y z
N MET A 1 8.80 -4.71 30.04
CA MET A 1 9.93 -3.77 29.85
C MET A 1 10.62 -3.96 28.50
N SER A 2 10.51 -5.11 27.82
CA SER A 2 11.01 -5.32 26.45
C SER A 2 10.27 -4.50 25.39
N ASP A 3 8.94 -4.38 25.46
CA ASP A 3 8.13 -3.73 24.41
C ASP A 3 8.42 -2.23 24.21
N LYS A 4 8.88 -1.53 25.25
CA LYS A 4 9.26 -0.11 25.14
C LYS A 4 10.61 0.10 24.45
N ASN A 5 11.52 -0.88 24.52
CA ASN A 5 12.78 -0.82 23.79
C ASN A 5 12.55 -1.08 22.30
N ASP A 6 11.68 -2.04 21.94
CA ASP A 6 11.31 -2.31 20.55
C ASP A 6 10.61 -1.13 19.87
N LEU A 7 9.65 -0.47 20.54
CA LEU A 7 8.96 0.68 19.93
C LEU A 7 9.91 1.83 19.61
N ASN A 8 10.83 2.15 20.53
CA ASN A 8 11.82 3.21 20.29
C ASN A 8 12.77 2.86 19.15
N GLU A 9 13.10 1.57 18.98
CA GLU A 9 13.91 1.09 17.86
C GLU A 9 13.14 1.16 16.54
N HIS A 10 11.87 0.75 16.52
CA HIS A 10 11.00 0.89 15.36
C HIS A 10 10.80 2.35 14.93
N LEU A 11 10.60 3.27 15.88
CA LEU A 11 10.49 4.70 15.59
C LEU A 11 11.78 5.26 14.98
N LYS A 12 12.94 4.90 15.54
CA LYS A 12 14.24 5.28 14.96
C LYS A 12 14.44 4.70 13.56
N ASN A 13 14.06 3.44 13.35
CA ASN A 13 14.16 2.80 12.03
C ASN A 13 13.24 3.47 11.01
N ARG A 14 12.03 3.86 11.43
CA ARG A 14 11.11 4.64 10.59
C ARG A 14 11.73 5.99 10.23
N GLU A 15 12.17 6.78 11.21
CA GLU A 15 12.82 8.07 10.96
C GLU A 15 14.00 7.94 10.01
N TRP A 16 14.84 6.92 10.21
CA TRP A 16 15.97 6.62 9.32
C TRP A 16 15.53 6.28 7.89
N MET A 17 14.48 5.48 7.71
CA MET A 17 13.95 5.14 6.39
C MET A 17 13.41 6.37 5.66
N VAL A 18 12.61 7.20 6.33
CA VAL A 18 12.04 8.40 5.70
C VAL A 18 13.16 9.39 5.35
N ALA A 19 14.17 9.54 6.22
CA ALA A 19 15.33 10.38 5.93
C ALA A 19 16.22 9.87 4.81
N SER A 20 16.44 8.57 4.74
CA SER A 20 17.20 7.95 3.66
C SER A 20 16.48 8.12 2.32
N LEU A 21 15.15 7.92 2.30
CA LEU A 21 14.33 8.12 1.11
C LEU A 21 14.32 9.57 0.64
N ALA A 22 14.13 10.53 1.56
CA ALA A 22 14.16 11.96 1.24
C ALA A 22 15.53 12.38 0.69
N GLY A 23 16.62 11.90 1.30
CA GLY A 23 17.98 12.15 0.82
C GLY A 23 18.26 11.56 -0.56
N GLU A 24 17.64 10.43 -0.90
CA GLU A 24 17.79 9.79 -2.22
C GLU A 24 17.00 10.54 -3.32
N ILE A 25 15.76 10.94 -3.04
CA ILE A 25 14.83 11.45 -4.07
C ILE A 25 14.85 12.98 -4.19
N PHE A 26 15.02 13.70 -3.08
CA PHE A 26 15.04 15.18 -3.02
C PHE A 26 16.44 15.74 -2.75
N GLY A 27 17.24 15.03 -1.94
CA GLY A 27 18.56 15.46 -1.52
C GLY A 27 18.58 16.28 -0.22
N PRO A 28 19.74 16.78 0.20
CA PRO A 28 19.89 17.51 1.45
C PRO A 28 19.24 18.89 1.35
N GLY A 29 18.19 19.15 2.14
CA GLY A 29 17.52 20.45 2.17
C GLY A 29 16.07 20.39 2.63
N GLY A 30 15.40 21.54 2.59
CA GLY A 30 14.01 21.70 3.00
C GLY A 30 13.78 21.26 4.46
N LYS A 31 12.60 20.70 4.74
CA LYS A 31 12.23 20.22 6.08
C LYS A 31 13.01 19.00 6.57
N TYR A 32 13.84 18.41 5.71
CA TYR A 32 14.61 17.20 5.99
C TYR A 32 16.08 17.48 6.31
N ALA A 33 16.51 18.75 6.27
CA ALA A 33 17.90 19.12 6.54
C ALA A 33 18.39 18.73 7.94
N GLU A 34 17.49 18.71 8.93
CA GLU A 34 17.79 18.34 10.31
C GLU A 34 17.74 16.83 10.57
N TRP A 35 17.23 16.05 9.62
CA TRP A 35 17.06 14.63 9.82
C TRP A 35 18.41 13.93 9.83
N LYS A 36 18.63 13.15 10.89
CA LYS A 36 19.90 12.48 11.15
C LYS A 36 20.14 11.40 10.09
N ASN A 37 20.87 11.74 9.05
CA ASN A 37 21.14 10.83 7.97
C ASN A 37 22.48 10.11 8.19
N ASP A 38 22.45 8.83 8.59
CA ASP A 38 23.66 8.01 8.70
C ASP A 38 24.36 7.83 7.34
N LEU A 39 23.69 8.10 6.19
CA LEU A 39 24.29 8.09 4.86
C LEU A 39 25.47 9.07 4.70
N TYR A 40 25.49 10.15 5.49
CA TYR A 40 26.54 11.18 5.46
C TYR A 40 27.47 11.17 6.69
N LYS A 41 27.19 10.29 7.66
CA LYS A 41 27.91 10.25 8.94
C LYS A 41 29.36 9.77 8.80
N ASP A 42 29.63 8.95 7.79
CA ASP A 42 30.96 8.44 7.44
C ASP A 42 31.51 9.07 6.14
N CYS A 43 31.05 10.27 5.77
CA CYS A 43 31.61 10.99 4.61
C CYS A 43 33.04 11.45 4.85
N ALA A 44 33.90 11.23 3.86
CA ALA A 44 35.21 11.87 3.82
C ALA A 44 35.05 13.34 3.42
N THR A 45 35.94 14.21 3.89
CA THR A 45 35.94 15.61 3.47
C THR A 45 36.79 15.81 2.21
N LEU A 46 36.35 16.70 1.34
CA LEU A 46 37.04 17.01 0.09
C LEU A 46 37.00 18.52 -0.17
N THR A 47 38.10 19.09 -0.65
CA THR A 47 38.11 20.45 -1.20
C THR A 47 38.02 20.35 -2.72
N PRO A 48 36.85 20.62 -3.34
CA PRO A 48 36.65 20.37 -4.75
C PRO A 48 37.35 21.43 -5.60
N ILE A 49 38.39 21.02 -6.34
CA ILE A 49 39.20 21.90 -7.19
C ILE A 49 39.23 21.32 -8.61
N ASP A 50 39.03 22.15 -9.62
CA ASP A 50 39.07 21.71 -11.02
C ASP A 50 40.44 21.11 -11.37
N GLY A 51 40.43 19.93 -12.00
CA GLY A 51 41.62 19.16 -12.36
C GLY A 51 42.25 18.35 -11.22
N MET A 52 41.66 18.30 -10.01
CA MET A 52 42.16 17.45 -8.91
C MET A 52 42.20 15.96 -9.31
N THR A 53 43.08 15.18 -8.70
CA THR A 53 43.20 13.74 -8.96
C THR A 53 42.94 12.94 -7.68
N PHE A 54 42.03 11.98 -7.73
CA PHE A 54 41.88 10.93 -6.73
C PHE A 54 42.91 9.82 -6.98
N GLU A 55 43.67 9.46 -5.95
CA GLU A 55 44.75 8.47 -6.06
C GLU A 55 44.22 7.04 -6.29
N THR A 56 43.00 6.74 -5.84
CA THR A 56 42.39 5.42 -6.01
C THR A 56 40.89 5.50 -6.34
N TRP A 57 40.39 4.45 -7.02
CA TRP A 57 38.96 4.26 -7.25
C TRP A 57 38.16 4.00 -5.96
N GLU A 58 38.79 3.39 -4.96
CA GLU A 58 38.16 3.19 -3.64
C GLU A 58 37.90 4.54 -2.98
N ASP A 59 38.85 5.47 -3.05
CA ASP A 59 38.68 6.82 -2.50
C ASP A 59 37.62 7.61 -3.27
N TYR A 60 37.66 7.61 -4.61
CA TYR A 60 36.63 8.26 -5.43
C TYR A 60 35.21 7.77 -5.11
N ARG A 61 35.02 6.47 -4.87
CA ARG A 61 33.70 5.87 -4.57
C ARG A 61 33.18 6.17 -3.17
N LYS A 62 34.03 6.63 -2.23
CA LYS A 62 33.54 7.10 -0.94
C LYS A 62 32.65 8.31 -1.13
N ARG A 63 31.69 8.50 -0.24
CA ARG A 63 30.90 9.72 -0.20
C ARG A 63 31.76 10.87 0.35
N HIS A 64 31.57 12.04 -0.26
CA HIS A 64 32.35 13.23 0.08
C HIS A 64 31.44 14.40 0.42
N THR A 65 31.84 15.18 1.41
CA THR A 65 31.30 16.52 1.68
C THR A 65 32.38 17.56 1.43
N ASP A 66 31.97 18.77 1.06
CA ASP A 66 32.86 19.91 0.92
C ASP A 66 33.46 20.26 2.28
N SER A 67 34.78 20.37 2.33
CA SER A 67 35.53 20.63 3.56
C SER A 67 35.31 22.03 4.14
N VAL A 68 34.85 22.98 3.32
CA VAL A 68 34.62 24.38 3.70
C VAL A 68 33.16 24.61 4.06
N THR A 69 32.23 24.15 3.21
CA THR A 69 30.80 24.41 3.40
C THR A 69 30.08 23.32 4.17
N GLY A 70 30.65 22.10 4.25
CA GLY A 70 29.98 20.92 4.79
C GLY A 70 28.91 20.34 3.86
N GLU A 71 28.73 20.92 2.67
CA GLU A 71 27.71 20.55 1.70
C GLU A 71 28.06 19.26 0.96
N GLU A 72 27.07 18.59 0.40
CA GLU A 72 27.31 17.35 -0.32
C GLU A 72 28.08 17.53 -1.64
N ILE A 73 28.75 16.47 -2.06
CA ILE A 73 29.39 16.36 -3.37
C ILE A 73 28.91 15.09 -4.06
N LEU A 74 28.07 15.25 -5.09
CA LEU A 74 27.62 14.14 -5.91
C LEU A 74 28.70 13.71 -6.91
N LYS A 75 28.69 12.43 -7.25
CA LYS A 75 29.64 11.76 -8.15
C LYS A 75 28.89 10.67 -8.92
N GLU A 76 29.50 10.20 -10.00
CA GLU A 76 29.00 9.13 -10.91
C GLU A 76 27.73 9.50 -11.69
N GLU A 77 26.71 10.01 -11.01
CA GLU A 77 25.45 10.49 -11.57
C GLU A 77 25.38 12.01 -11.51
N SER A 78 24.71 12.61 -12.50
CA SER A 78 24.44 14.04 -12.47
C SER A 78 23.27 14.33 -11.52
N PRO A 79 23.22 15.52 -10.88
CA PRO A 79 22.15 15.89 -9.95
C PRO A 79 20.74 15.68 -10.52
N SER A 80 20.50 15.97 -11.80
CA SER A 80 19.20 15.78 -12.44
C SER A 80 18.82 14.32 -12.71
N ARG A 81 19.78 13.38 -12.67
CA ARG A 81 19.53 11.93 -12.68
C ARG A 81 19.37 11.37 -11.27
N ARG A 82 20.07 11.98 -10.30
CA ARG A 82 20.05 11.57 -8.90
C ARG A 82 18.71 11.87 -8.23
N TYR A 83 18.19 13.09 -8.43
CA TYR A 83 16.96 13.56 -7.78
C TYR A 83 15.75 13.49 -8.70
N GLY A 84 14.64 13.03 -8.15
CA GLY A 84 13.38 12.87 -8.88
C GLY A 84 12.36 13.98 -8.65
N ILE A 85 12.50 14.80 -7.60
CA ILE A 85 11.51 15.82 -7.20
C ILE A 85 12.17 17.14 -6.77
N GLY A 86 11.42 18.25 -6.84
CA GLY A 86 11.92 19.58 -6.47
C GLY A 86 12.85 20.23 -7.51
N LEU A 87 12.78 19.82 -8.78
CA LEU A 87 13.59 20.35 -9.88
C LEU A 87 12.78 21.33 -10.72
N LEU A 88 13.29 22.56 -10.89
CA LEU A 88 12.76 23.52 -11.86
C LEU A 88 13.79 23.75 -12.97
N TYR A 89 13.50 23.25 -14.16
CA TYR A 89 14.39 23.29 -15.32
C TYR A 89 14.34 24.66 -16.03
N PRO A 90 15.41 25.04 -16.76
CA PRO A 90 15.38 26.19 -17.66
C PRO A 90 14.48 25.93 -18.88
N GLU A 91 14.20 27.00 -19.62
CA GLU A 91 13.66 26.90 -20.98
C GLU A 91 14.67 26.25 -21.91
N GLU A 92 14.25 25.27 -22.71
CA GLU A 92 15.06 24.67 -23.76
C GLU A 92 14.61 25.24 -25.12
N PRO A 93 15.52 25.50 -26.07
CA PRO A 93 15.13 25.88 -27.43
C PRO A 93 14.21 24.80 -28.00
N GLU A 94 13.17 25.20 -28.75
CA GLU A 94 12.31 24.29 -29.52
C GLU A 94 13.12 23.56 -30.60
N ALA A 95 13.93 22.58 -30.19
CA ALA A 95 14.47 21.58 -31.08
C ALA A 95 13.30 20.64 -31.41
N GLY A 96 12.86 20.66 -32.66
CA GLY A 96 11.70 19.90 -33.13
C GLY A 96 11.69 18.45 -32.62
N ILE A 97 10.48 17.97 -32.37
CA ILE A 97 10.05 16.67 -31.82
C ILE A 97 10.64 15.46 -32.58
N ASN A 98 11.97 15.32 -32.57
CA ASN A 98 12.71 14.18 -33.07
C ASN A 98 13.81 13.94 -32.05
N GLY A 99 13.62 12.88 -31.26
CA GLY A 99 14.52 12.46 -30.20
C GLY A 99 15.98 12.58 -30.61
N SER A 100 16.74 13.34 -29.84
CA SER A 100 18.17 13.47 -30.02
C SER A 100 18.83 12.11 -29.80
N ASN A 101 19.96 11.88 -30.47
CA ASN A 101 20.74 10.63 -30.38
C ASN A 101 21.21 10.28 -28.95
N ASP A 102 21.11 11.20 -27.99
CA ASP A 102 21.37 10.92 -26.57
C ASP A 102 20.25 10.05 -25.95
N GLU A 103 19.01 10.13 -26.44
CA GLU A 103 17.86 9.39 -25.90
C GLU A 103 17.89 7.89 -26.25
N GLN A 104 18.50 7.50 -27.38
CA GLN A 104 18.75 6.08 -27.70
C GLN A 104 19.88 5.50 -26.86
N ALA A 105 20.90 6.30 -26.52
CA ALA A 105 21.97 5.87 -25.62
C ALA A 105 21.46 5.71 -24.18
N GLU A 106 20.56 6.60 -23.72
CA GLU A 106 19.98 6.57 -22.37
C GLU A 106 19.03 5.39 -22.14
N ALA A 107 18.24 5.01 -23.14
CA ALA A 107 17.41 3.79 -23.06
C ALA A 107 18.24 2.50 -23.11
N GLU A 108 19.35 2.48 -23.88
CA GLU A 108 20.28 1.35 -23.92
C GLU A 108 21.16 1.24 -22.66
N GLU A 109 21.47 2.33 -21.96
CA GLU A 109 22.21 2.30 -20.68
C GLU A 109 21.31 1.90 -19.50
N ALA A 110 20.06 2.36 -19.46
CA ALA A 110 19.08 1.92 -18.47
C ALA A 110 18.74 0.42 -18.61
N SER A 111 18.75 -0.12 -19.84
CA SER A 111 18.58 -1.57 -20.04
C SER A 111 19.83 -2.37 -19.67
N ARG A 112 21.03 -1.79 -19.78
CA ARG A 112 22.30 -2.43 -19.37
C ARG A 112 22.53 -2.44 -17.85
N GLY A 113 21.83 -1.59 -17.10
CA GLY A 113 21.90 -1.54 -15.63
C GLY A 113 21.26 -2.73 -14.91
N ILE A 114 20.42 -3.52 -15.59
CA ILE A 114 19.71 -4.67 -15.00
C ILE A 114 20.45 -6.00 -15.24
N THR A 115 21.53 -6.01 -16.03
CA THR A 115 22.32 -7.22 -16.29
C THR A 115 23.82 -6.95 -16.13
N LYS A 116 24.27 -6.85 -14.88
CA LYS A 116 25.67 -7.15 -14.53
C LYS A 116 25.70 -8.07 -13.34
N ASP A 117 25.42 -9.35 -13.61
CA ASP A 117 26.01 -10.49 -12.91
C ASP A 117 25.70 -11.79 -13.67
N ASN A 118 26.36 -11.98 -14.83
CA ASN A 118 26.90 -13.25 -15.33
C ASN A 118 27.33 -13.08 -16.81
N PRO A 119 28.60 -13.31 -17.16
CA PRO A 119 28.97 -13.56 -18.55
C PRO A 119 28.69 -15.04 -18.83
N ASP A 120 27.54 -15.35 -19.44
CA ASP A 120 27.29 -16.54 -20.29
C ASP A 120 25.79 -16.79 -20.39
N THR A 121 25.12 -16.13 -21.36
CA THR A 121 23.94 -16.64 -22.11
C THR A 121 23.45 -15.54 -23.07
N GLU A 122 23.91 -15.59 -24.31
CA GLU A 122 23.28 -14.84 -25.42
C GLU A 122 21.94 -15.50 -25.76
N THR A 123 20.84 -14.75 -25.65
CA THR A 123 19.58 -15.08 -26.32
C THR A 123 19.18 -13.91 -27.21
N ASP A 124 19.16 -14.16 -28.52
CA ASP A 124 18.80 -13.19 -29.55
C ASP A 124 17.30 -12.83 -29.45
N VAL A 125 17.00 -11.57 -29.17
CA VAL A 125 15.65 -11.00 -29.20
C VAL A 125 15.32 -10.58 -30.63
N THR A 126 14.18 -10.99 -31.16
CA THR A 126 13.84 -10.81 -32.57
C THR A 126 13.42 -9.36 -32.89
N GLU A 127 13.65 -8.90 -34.14
CA GLU A 127 13.29 -7.54 -34.59
C GLU A 127 11.78 -7.24 -34.57
N GLU A 128 10.93 -8.27 -34.50
CA GLU A 128 9.48 -8.12 -34.35
C GLU A 128 9.08 -7.71 -32.92
N GLU A 129 9.78 -8.20 -31.90
CA GLU A 129 9.56 -7.82 -30.49
C GLU A 129 9.96 -6.36 -30.23
N LYS A 130 11.05 -5.89 -30.84
CA LYS A 130 11.46 -4.47 -30.79
C LYS A 130 10.44 -3.55 -31.48
N LYS A 131 9.77 -4.02 -32.54
CA LYS A 131 8.70 -3.28 -33.23
C LYS A 131 7.41 -3.22 -32.42
N ALA A 132 7.10 -4.26 -31.64
CA ALA A 132 5.95 -4.27 -30.73
C ALA A 132 6.13 -3.28 -29.57
N LEU A 133 7.33 -3.23 -28.96
CA LEU A 133 7.69 -2.24 -27.93
C LEU A 133 7.62 -0.79 -28.44
N ARG A 134 8.03 -0.54 -29.69
CA ARG A 134 7.93 0.79 -30.33
C ARG A 134 6.49 1.21 -30.68
N ARG A 135 5.55 0.26 -30.76
CA ARG A 135 4.11 0.55 -30.94
C ARG A 135 3.42 0.82 -29.60
N ALA A 136 3.86 0.19 -28.51
CA ALA A 136 3.35 0.42 -27.16
C ALA A 136 3.67 1.84 -26.65
N SER A 137 4.87 2.37 -26.93
CA SER A 137 5.27 3.72 -26.51
C SER A 137 4.56 4.88 -27.23
N LYS A 138 3.75 4.58 -28.26
CA LYS A 138 2.93 5.57 -28.98
C LYS A 138 1.49 5.69 -28.44
N PHE A 139 1.11 4.84 -27.48
CA PHE A 139 -0.25 4.80 -26.93
C PHE A 139 -0.42 5.56 -25.59
N ASP A 140 0.65 6.12 -25.03
CA ASP A 140 0.64 6.86 -23.74
C ASP A 140 0.10 8.31 -23.83
N SER A 141 -0.41 8.74 -24.98
CA SER A 141 -1.09 10.02 -25.13
C SER A 141 -2.61 9.84 -25.09
N ILE A 142 -3.17 9.57 -23.91
CA ILE A 142 -4.60 9.73 -23.62
C ILE A 142 -4.72 10.96 -22.71
N PRO A 143 -5.51 11.99 -23.06
CA PRO A 143 -5.77 13.09 -22.14
C PRO A 143 -6.76 12.60 -21.07
N GLU A 144 -6.33 12.54 -19.82
CA GLU A 144 -7.23 12.33 -18.68
C GLU A 144 -8.10 13.57 -18.49
N ALA A 145 -9.41 13.35 -18.58
CA ALA A 145 -10.43 14.32 -18.26
C ALA A 145 -10.62 14.40 -16.74
N SER A 146 -10.29 15.54 -16.16
CA SER A 146 -10.89 15.99 -14.89
C SER A 146 -11.69 17.25 -15.18
N SER A 147 -13.00 17.17 -14.96
CA SER A 147 -13.92 18.30 -14.95
C SER A 147 -13.53 19.29 -13.86
N ASP A 148 -13.30 20.55 -14.24
CA ASP A 148 -13.72 21.72 -13.46
C ASP A 148 -13.60 23.00 -14.30
N VAL A 149 -14.78 23.62 -14.52
CA VAL A 149 -15.08 25.01 -14.87
C VAL A 149 -14.12 25.72 -15.84
N GLU A 150 -14.48 25.71 -17.13
CA GLU A 150 -13.98 26.68 -18.11
C GLU A 150 -14.34 28.10 -17.69
N VAL A 151 -13.33 28.86 -17.24
CA VAL A 151 -13.38 30.32 -17.22
C VAL A 151 -12.53 30.75 -18.41
N GLU A 152 -13.18 31.32 -19.43
CA GLU A 152 -12.51 32.02 -20.52
C GLU A 152 -11.53 33.05 -19.94
N ALA A 153 -10.23 32.84 -20.17
CA ALA A 153 -9.18 33.80 -19.85
C ALA A 153 -8.31 33.99 -21.10
N ASP A 154 -8.13 35.25 -21.45
CA ASP A 154 -7.41 35.75 -22.62
C ASP A 154 -5.97 35.19 -22.77
N GLU A 155 -5.46 35.23 -24.00
CA GLU A 155 -4.19 34.69 -24.52
C GLU A 155 -2.91 35.28 -23.84
N GLU A 156 -2.69 35.02 -22.55
CA GLU A 156 -1.37 35.06 -21.89
C GLU A 156 -1.07 33.67 -21.29
N GLU A 157 0.07 33.05 -21.63
CA GLU A 157 0.46 31.72 -21.12
C GLU A 157 0.43 31.67 -19.57
N ASP A 158 -0.47 30.88 -18.98
CA ASP A 158 -0.53 30.68 -17.53
C ASP A 158 0.73 29.92 -17.05
N PRO A 159 1.59 30.51 -16.21
CA PRO A 159 2.80 29.85 -15.73
C PRO A 159 2.53 28.54 -14.98
N LEU A 160 1.31 28.32 -14.45
CA LEU A 160 0.91 27.05 -13.86
C LEU A 160 0.95 25.87 -14.85
N SER A 161 0.81 26.13 -16.15
CA SER A 161 0.93 25.11 -17.19
C SER A 161 2.33 24.50 -17.22
N PHE A 162 3.38 25.26 -16.86
CA PHE A 162 4.76 24.77 -16.84
C PHE A 162 5.04 23.74 -15.74
N ALA A 163 4.16 23.63 -14.75
CA ALA A 163 4.24 22.59 -13.72
C ALA A 163 3.85 21.20 -14.26
N ARG A 164 3.12 21.14 -15.38
CA ARG A 164 2.64 19.88 -16.00
C ARG A 164 3.60 19.32 -17.06
N LEU A 165 4.73 20.00 -17.31
CA LEU A 165 5.75 19.55 -18.26
C LEU A 165 6.53 18.35 -17.70
N ARG A 166 7.03 17.47 -18.59
CA ARG A 166 7.95 16.37 -18.20
C ARG A 166 9.20 16.90 -17.48
N LYS A 167 9.66 18.10 -17.85
CA LYS A 167 10.69 18.88 -17.15
C LYS A 167 10.00 20.14 -16.60
N PRO A 168 9.50 20.12 -15.35
CA PRO A 168 8.76 21.25 -14.80
C PRO A 168 9.64 22.51 -14.74
N ARG A 169 9.08 23.67 -15.08
CA ARG A 169 9.77 24.97 -14.94
C ARG A 169 9.21 25.83 -13.81
N SER A 170 8.08 25.43 -13.24
CA SER A 170 7.42 26.17 -12.18
C SER A 170 6.85 25.26 -11.10
N MET A 171 6.65 25.82 -9.91
CA MET A 171 5.85 25.25 -8.83
C MET A 171 5.08 26.38 -8.12
N GLY A 172 3.91 26.10 -7.57
CA GLY A 172 3.11 27.15 -6.96
C GLY A 172 2.15 26.67 -5.87
N VAL A 173 1.61 27.62 -5.12
CA VAL A 173 0.56 27.37 -4.12
C VAL A 173 -0.52 28.42 -4.24
N THR A 174 -1.77 28.00 -4.03
CA THR A 174 -2.94 28.87 -3.92
C THR A 174 -3.48 28.83 -2.50
N PHE A 175 -3.75 29.98 -1.92
CA PHE A 175 -4.22 30.16 -0.55
C PHE A 175 -5.16 31.37 -0.45
N VAL A 176 -5.79 31.57 0.70
CA VAL A 176 -6.61 32.76 0.96
C VAL A 176 -5.91 33.64 1.98
N ALA A 177 -5.84 34.94 1.70
CA ALA A 177 -5.34 35.92 2.63
C ALA A 177 -6.25 37.13 2.76
N ASP A 178 -6.28 37.71 3.96
CA ASP A 178 -6.89 38.99 4.23
C ASP A 178 -5.95 40.13 3.84
N LEU A 179 -6.27 40.86 2.77
CA LEU A 179 -5.46 41.99 2.29
C LEU A 179 -5.35 43.14 3.31
N ALA A 180 -6.27 43.24 4.28
CA ALA A 180 -6.24 44.27 5.31
C ALA A 180 -5.14 44.03 6.37
N SER A 181 -4.57 42.83 6.42
CA SER A 181 -3.64 42.42 7.47
C SER A 181 -2.16 42.72 7.17
N GLY A 182 -1.84 43.36 6.04
CA GLY A 182 -0.50 43.86 5.71
C GLY A 182 0.27 43.00 4.72
N ALA A 183 1.60 43.16 4.69
CA ALA A 183 2.47 42.53 3.70
C ALA A 183 2.84 41.07 4.03
N LEU A 184 3.08 40.28 2.99
CA LEU A 184 3.58 38.92 3.07
C LEU A 184 5.06 38.85 2.74
N LYS A 185 5.78 37.95 3.39
CA LYS A 185 7.14 37.57 3.01
C LYS A 185 7.10 36.19 2.34
N ILE A 186 7.66 36.12 1.14
CA ILE A 186 7.83 34.89 0.36
C ILE A 186 9.32 34.54 0.40
N ALA A 187 9.67 33.39 0.97
CA ALA A 187 11.05 32.94 1.11
C ALA A 187 11.29 31.66 0.31
N LEU A 188 12.29 31.71 -0.57
CA LEU A 188 12.78 30.61 -1.40
C LEU A 188 13.91 29.86 -0.69
N GLU A 189 13.86 28.55 -0.80
CA GLU A 189 14.91 27.60 -0.48
C GLU A 189 15.16 26.73 -1.72
N GLY A 190 16.43 26.50 -2.04
CA GLY A 190 16.82 25.62 -3.13
C GLY A 190 18.32 25.38 -3.15
N ALA A 191 18.80 24.79 -4.24
CA ALA A 191 20.21 24.55 -4.45
C ALA A 191 20.56 24.56 -5.94
N ARG A 192 21.86 24.77 -6.19
CA ARG A 192 22.50 24.56 -7.48
C ARG A 192 23.68 23.64 -7.33
N TYR A 193 24.07 23.03 -8.44
CA TYR A 193 25.23 22.15 -8.49
C TYR A 193 26.24 22.68 -9.50
N LYS A 194 27.50 22.74 -9.07
CA LYS A 194 28.59 23.18 -9.94
C LYS A 194 29.33 21.96 -10.47
N THR A 195 29.40 21.81 -11.79
CA THR A 195 30.21 20.75 -12.40
C THR A 195 31.69 21.08 -12.28
N ILE A 196 32.47 20.17 -11.68
CA ILE A 196 33.92 20.25 -11.58
C ILE A 196 34.53 19.00 -12.20
N ASN A 197 35.53 19.18 -13.05
CA ASN A 197 36.22 18.05 -13.69
C ASN A 197 37.35 17.56 -12.78
N VAL A 198 37.42 16.26 -12.58
CA VAL A 198 38.43 15.59 -11.76
C VAL A 198 39.01 14.41 -12.52
N PHE A 199 40.10 13.87 -12.02
CA PHE A 199 40.72 12.66 -12.54
C PHE A 199 40.73 11.57 -11.47
N VAL A 200 40.55 10.31 -11.88
CA VAL A 200 40.76 9.15 -11.00
C VAL A 200 41.91 8.33 -11.56
N GLU A 201 42.94 8.13 -10.75
CA GLU A 201 44.11 7.33 -11.13
C GLU A 201 43.85 5.84 -10.87
N ASN A 202 44.18 5.00 -11.85
CA ASN A 202 44.10 3.55 -11.69
C ASN A 202 45.45 2.98 -11.17
N LYS A 203 45.48 1.69 -10.84
CA LYS A 203 46.69 1.00 -10.37
C LYS A 203 47.87 1.04 -11.36
N SER A 204 47.64 1.41 -12.62
CA SER A 204 48.66 1.56 -13.67
C SER A 204 49.05 3.01 -13.96
N GLY A 205 48.63 3.98 -13.13
CA GLY A 205 48.94 5.41 -13.28
C GLY A 205 48.15 6.15 -14.36
N ARG A 206 47.13 5.51 -14.97
CA ARG A 206 46.27 6.14 -15.99
C ARG A 206 45.17 6.94 -15.31
N LYS A 207 45.08 8.22 -15.66
CA LYS A 207 44.04 9.15 -15.19
C LYS A 207 42.79 9.06 -16.05
N SER A 208 41.66 8.77 -15.42
CA SER A 208 40.34 8.74 -16.08
C SER A 208 39.57 10.01 -15.71
N PRO A 209 39.08 10.80 -16.69
CA PRO A 209 38.31 11.99 -16.40
C PRO A 209 36.94 11.62 -15.82
N LYS A 210 36.51 12.36 -14.81
CA LYS A 210 35.21 12.25 -14.14
C LYS A 210 34.70 13.65 -13.80
N SER A 211 33.41 13.74 -13.52
CA SER A 211 32.79 14.96 -13.01
C SER A 211 32.32 14.74 -11.58
N ILE A 212 32.44 15.78 -10.77
CA ILE A 212 31.83 15.87 -9.44
C ILE A 212 30.94 17.11 -9.40
N TYR A 213 29.97 17.09 -8.49
CA TYR A 213 28.96 18.13 -8.39
C TYR A 213 28.82 18.57 -6.93
N PRO A 214 29.66 19.51 -6.44
CA PRO A 214 29.41 20.18 -5.17
C PRO A 214 28.10 20.97 -5.19
N ARG A 215 27.34 20.82 -4.11
CA ARG A 215 26.10 21.55 -3.84
C ARG A 215 26.37 22.97 -3.36
N ILE A 216 25.55 23.91 -3.84
CA ILE A 216 25.54 25.31 -3.45
C ILE A 216 24.10 25.67 -3.04
N PRO A 217 23.82 25.89 -1.74
CA PRO A 217 22.51 26.32 -1.28
C PRO A 217 22.12 27.70 -1.82
N ILE A 218 20.84 27.87 -2.12
CA ILE A 218 20.23 29.14 -2.54
C ILE A 218 19.11 29.49 -1.58
N HIS A 219 19.17 30.73 -1.09
CA HIS A 219 18.09 31.36 -0.35
C HIS A 219 17.77 32.71 -0.98
N GLY A 220 16.48 33.02 -1.07
CA GLY A 220 15.98 34.30 -1.56
C GLY A 220 14.74 34.70 -0.79
N SER A 221 14.45 35.99 -0.71
CA SER A 221 13.18 36.43 -0.13
C SER A 221 12.66 37.69 -0.81
N VAL A 222 11.35 37.80 -0.87
CA VAL A 222 10.62 38.93 -1.45
C VAL A 222 9.53 39.33 -0.46
N GLU A 223 9.42 40.63 -0.19
CA GLU A 223 8.29 41.20 0.55
C GLU A 223 7.25 41.72 -0.45
N LEU A 224 6.00 41.32 -0.25
CA LEU A 224 4.87 41.68 -1.07
C LEU A 224 3.85 42.45 -0.23
N ASP A 225 3.71 43.74 -0.50
CA ASP A 225 2.62 44.53 0.06
C ASP A 225 1.30 44.19 -0.62
N LEU A 226 0.33 43.74 0.18
CA LEU A 226 -1.01 43.33 -0.24
C LEU A 226 -2.04 44.47 -0.18
N SER A 227 -1.69 45.62 0.40
CA SER A 227 -2.61 46.74 0.62
C SER A 227 -3.09 47.40 -0.68
N SER A 228 -2.36 47.21 -1.79
CA SER A 228 -2.78 47.60 -3.13
C SER A 228 -3.18 46.36 -3.91
N ALA A 229 -4.49 46.14 -4.07
CA ALA A 229 -4.98 45.09 -4.97
C ALA A 229 -4.50 45.39 -6.39
N PHE A 230 -3.69 44.49 -6.97
CA PHE A 230 -3.24 44.62 -8.36
C PHE A 230 -4.24 43.90 -9.27
N GLU A 231 -4.73 44.58 -10.31
CA GLU A 231 -5.68 44.01 -11.29
C GLU A 231 -5.00 43.03 -12.27
N SER A 232 -3.67 43.05 -12.37
CA SER A 232 -2.87 42.19 -13.25
C SER A 232 -1.85 41.35 -12.46
N PRO A 233 -1.37 40.21 -13.01
CA PRO A 233 -0.30 39.43 -12.40
C PRO A 233 0.93 40.29 -12.09
N LYS A 234 1.49 40.11 -10.89
CA LYS A 234 2.71 40.82 -10.47
C LYS A 234 3.87 39.86 -10.44
N LYS A 235 4.80 40.05 -11.37
CA LYS A 235 6.04 39.29 -11.45
C LYS A 235 7.15 39.98 -10.66
N VAL A 236 7.76 39.24 -9.74
CA VAL A 236 8.80 39.78 -8.86
C VAL A 236 10.07 38.92 -8.94
N PRO A 237 11.20 39.46 -9.46
CA PRO A 237 12.44 38.70 -9.55
C PRO A 237 13.00 38.41 -8.15
N VAL A 238 13.50 37.18 -7.95
CA VAL A 238 14.07 36.74 -6.68
C VAL A 238 15.58 37.03 -6.69
N LYS A 239 16.04 37.80 -5.70
CA LYS A 239 17.47 38.01 -5.48
C LYS A 239 18.03 36.93 -4.55
N TYR A 240 19.18 36.38 -4.92
CA TYR A 240 19.96 35.43 -4.12
C TYR A 240 21.43 35.87 -4.03
N GLU A 241 22.18 35.33 -3.07
CA GLU A 241 23.55 35.75 -2.78
C GLU A 241 24.53 35.42 -3.92
N PRO A 242 25.13 36.42 -4.60
CA PRO A 242 25.93 36.19 -5.80
C PRO A 242 27.28 35.52 -5.51
N GLU A 243 27.89 35.78 -4.35
CA GLU A 243 29.20 35.25 -3.94
C GLU A 243 29.23 33.72 -3.90
N LYS A 244 28.13 33.08 -3.48
CA LYS A 244 28.00 31.62 -3.43
C LYS A 244 27.85 30.97 -4.81
N THR A 245 27.44 31.72 -5.82
CA THR A 245 27.17 31.22 -7.18
C THR A 245 28.29 31.50 -8.18
N GLN A 246 29.47 31.89 -7.70
CA GLN A 246 30.60 32.26 -8.55
C GLN A 246 31.06 31.10 -9.46
N GLY A 247 31.04 31.35 -10.77
CA GLY A 247 31.41 30.36 -11.80
C GLY A 247 30.25 29.50 -12.31
N LEU A 248 29.01 29.80 -11.91
CA LEU A 248 27.80 29.28 -12.53
C LEU A 248 27.19 30.31 -13.48
N GLN A 249 26.33 29.85 -14.38
CA GLN A 249 25.52 30.74 -15.23
C GLN A 249 24.56 31.59 -14.39
N ASN A 250 24.02 32.68 -14.93
CA ASN A 250 23.00 33.45 -14.22
C ASN A 250 21.69 32.64 -14.18
N LEU A 251 21.14 32.43 -12.99
CA LEU A 251 19.85 31.77 -12.80
C LEU A 251 18.79 32.86 -12.70
N GLU A 252 17.82 32.86 -13.61
CA GLU A 252 16.73 33.82 -13.65
C GLU A 252 15.49 33.17 -13.05
N ILE A 253 15.15 33.59 -11.83
CA ILE A 253 14.01 33.09 -11.07
C ILE A 253 13.13 34.23 -10.60
N SER A 254 11.81 34.05 -10.70
CA SER A 254 10.82 35.02 -10.28
C SER A 254 9.62 34.36 -9.60
N PHE A 255 8.92 35.13 -8.77
CA PHE A 255 7.59 34.79 -8.30
C PHE A 255 6.56 35.52 -9.18
N ASP A 256 5.65 34.78 -9.80
CA ASP A 256 4.41 35.31 -10.37
C ASP A 256 3.31 35.25 -9.32
N VAL A 257 2.73 36.41 -8.99
CA VAL A 257 1.68 36.52 -7.97
C VAL A 257 0.38 37.00 -8.60
N ARG A 258 -0.66 36.19 -8.45
CA ARG A 258 -2.01 36.46 -8.97
C ARG A 258 -2.98 36.61 -7.80
N VAL A 259 -3.73 37.71 -7.78
CA VAL A 259 -4.74 37.99 -6.75
C VAL A 259 -6.12 37.99 -7.40
N ARG A 260 -7.03 37.16 -6.88
CA ARG A 260 -8.38 36.99 -7.43
C ARG A 260 -9.43 37.25 -6.36
N ASN A 261 -10.58 37.76 -6.80
CA ASN A 261 -11.77 37.85 -5.95
C ASN A 261 -12.30 36.44 -5.66
N ILE A 262 -12.71 36.21 -4.41
CA ILE A 262 -13.45 34.99 -4.04
C ILE A 262 -14.87 35.15 -4.57
N PRO A 263 -15.38 34.22 -5.39
CA PRO A 263 -16.73 34.34 -5.95
C PRO A 263 -17.82 34.44 -4.87
N GLU A 264 -18.88 35.20 -5.14
CA GLU A 264 -19.92 35.51 -4.15
C GLU A 264 -20.63 34.24 -3.63
N TYR A 265 -20.89 33.27 -4.52
CA TYR A 265 -21.51 31.99 -4.15
C TYR A 265 -20.63 31.16 -3.18
N VAL A 266 -19.32 31.37 -3.18
CA VAL A 266 -18.38 30.75 -2.24
C VAL A 266 -18.41 31.49 -0.90
N ARG A 267 -18.51 32.82 -0.92
CA ARG A 267 -18.60 33.65 0.30
C ARG A 267 -19.86 33.38 1.12
N GLN A 268 -21.00 33.13 0.48
CA GLN A 268 -22.27 32.89 1.18
C GLN A 268 -22.23 31.70 2.15
N ASN A 269 -21.33 30.73 1.91
CA ASN A 269 -21.17 29.53 2.74
C ASN A 269 -19.95 29.58 3.67
N ASN A 270 -19.15 30.65 3.64
CA ASN A 270 -17.89 30.75 4.37
C ASN A 270 -17.80 32.09 5.11
N ILE A 271 -17.47 32.07 6.40
CA ILE A 271 -17.28 33.30 7.19
C ILE A 271 -15.89 33.89 6.85
N LEU A 272 -15.84 34.73 5.82
CA LEU A 272 -14.62 35.39 5.34
C LEU A 272 -14.76 36.92 5.36
N PRO A 273 -13.71 37.68 5.73
CA PRO A 273 -13.70 39.14 5.60
C PRO A 273 -13.94 39.60 4.15
N GLU A 274 -14.52 40.79 3.96
CA GLU A 274 -14.69 41.39 2.62
C GLU A 274 -13.35 41.59 1.89
N SER A 275 -12.29 41.87 2.63
CA SER A 275 -10.92 42.04 2.16
C SER A 275 -10.19 40.71 1.85
N ALA A 276 -10.80 39.56 2.13
CA ALA A 276 -10.23 38.25 1.79
C ALA A 276 -10.10 38.09 0.27
N ARG A 277 -8.96 37.60 -0.21
CA ARG A 277 -8.70 37.29 -1.62
C ARG A 277 -8.04 35.93 -1.76
N MET A 278 -8.26 35.29 -2.90
CA MET A 278 -7.52 34.10 -3.28
C MET A 278 -6.23 34.53 -3.97
N ILE A 279 -5.10 34.04 -3.48
CA ILE A 279 -3.76 34.40 -3.95
C ILE A 279 -3.07 33.14 -4.45
N THR A 280 -2.56 33.19 -5.68
CA THR A 280 -1.68 32.16 -6.24
C THR A 280 -0.28 32.73 -6.36
N VAL A 281 0.70 32.06 -5.78
CA VAL A 281 2.12 32.38 -5.89
C VAL A 281 2.80 31.24 -6.64
N THR A 282 3.47 31.56 -7.72
CA THR A 282 4.17 30.59 -8.57
C THR A 282 5.64 30.97 -8.69
N LEU A 283 6.54 30.09 -8.27
CA LEU A 283 7.97 30.18 -8.52
C LEU A 283 8.25 29.69 -9.95
N ILE A 284 8.98 30.46 -10.74
CA ILE A 284 9.28 30.16 -12.15
C ILE A 284 10.79 30.22 -12.37
N ASN A 285 11.34 29.23 -13.07
CA ASN A 285 12.67 29.31 -13.68
C ASN A 285 12.55 29.82 -15.12
N GLU A 286 13.00 31.06 -15.31
CA GLU A 286 12.96 31.78 -16.58
C GLU A 286 14.27 31.71 -17.35
N SER A 287 15.26 31.02 -16.80
CA SER A 287 16.56 30.88 -17.44
C SER A 287 16.42 30.21 -18.79
N TYR A 288 17.15 30.71 -19.79
CA TYR A 288 17.15 30.16 -21.14
C TYR A 288 18.42 29.33 -21.39
N LEU A 289 18.25 28.06 -21.77
CA LEU A 289 19.36 27.16 -22.08
C LEU A 289 19.93 27.50 -23.47
N LYS A 290 21.11 28.09 -23.49
CA LYS A 290 21.82 28.35 -24.75
C LYS A 290 22.35 27.04 -25.36
N PRO A 291 22.35 26.88 -26.70
CA PRO A 291 22.89 25.71 -27.36
C PRO A 291 24.33 25.39 -26.93
N GLY A 292 24.62 24.12 -26.63
CA GLY A 292 25.95 23.65 -26.22
C GLY A 292 26.27 23.77 -24.73
N LEU A 293 25.33 24.26 -23.91
CA LEU A 293 25.45 24.28 -22.44
C LEU A 293 24.60 23.18 -21.80
N THR A 294 24.96 22.79 -20.57
CA THR A 294 24.20 21.80 -19.80
C THR A 294 23.13 22.47 -18.95
N ALA A 295 21.92 21.88 -18.95
CA ALA A 295 20.80 22.33 -18.13
C ALA A 295 21.10 22.29 -16.63
N GLU A 296 21.95 21.36 -16.18
CA GLU A 296 22.41 21.17 -14.79
C GLU A 296 22.76 22.50 -14.09
N SER A 297 23.52 23.37 -14.75
CA SER A 297 23.92 24.64 -14.14
C SER A 297 22.75 25.62 -13.99
N LEU A 298 21.71 25.53 -14.81
CA LEU A 298 20.55 26.42 -14.83
C LEU A 298 19.29 25.81 -14.18
N THR A 299 19.34 24.56 -13.75
CA THR A 299 18.25 23.92 -12.99
C THR A 299 18.31 24.37 -11.53
N LEU A 300 17.16 24.75 -10.97
CA LEU A 300 17.01 24.95 -9.54
C LEU A 300 16.60 23.62 -8.91
N PHE A 301 17.46 23.09 -8.05
CA PHE A 301 17.22 21.84 -7.32
C PHE A 301 16.64 22.15 -5.95
N GLN A 302 16.00 21.15 -5.33
CA GLN A 302 15.44 21.26 -3.99
C GLN A 302 14.51 22.47 -3.81
N SER A 303 13.84 22.85 -4.90
CA SER A 303 13.03 24.05 -5.00
C SER A 303 11.87 23.97 -4.01
N ARG A 304 11.85 24.85 -3.02
CA ARG A 304 10.81 24.93 -1.99
C ARG A 304 10.63 26.39 -1.62
N PHE A 305 9.41 26.83 -1.38
CA PHE A 305 9.22 28.18 -0.86
C PHE A 305 8.10 28.21 0.16
N HIS A 306 8.12 29.23 1.02
CA HIS A 306 7.10 29.43 2.02
C HIS A 306 6.68 30.90 2.11
N ILE A 307 5.46 31.10 2.58
CA ILE A 307 4.80 32.39 2.69
C ILE A 307 4.42 32.60 4.15
N GLU A 308 4.86 33.71 4.73
CA GLU A 308 4.56 34.11 6.11
C GLU A 308 4.08 35.57 6.16
N PRO A 309 3.08 35.91 6.99
CA PRO A 309 2.73 37.30 7.25
C PRO A 309 3.85 38.00 8.02
N LEU A 310 4.14 39.27 7.69
CA LEU A 310 5.09 40.06 8.48
C LEU A 310 4.57 40.33 9.90
N ASP A 311 3.25 40.48 10.08
CA ASP A 311 2.59 40.47 11.38
C ASP A 311 1.98 39.09 11.66
N THR A 312 2.59 38.36 12.59
CA THR A 312 2.16 37.00 12.95
C THR A 312 0.99 36.96 13.95
N LYS A 313 0.52 38.12 14.44
CA LYS A 313 -0.57 38.20 15.42
C LYS A 313 -1.94 38.35 14.77
N THR A 314 -2.00 38.91 13.57
CA THR A 314 -3.24 39.07 12.80
C THR A 314 -3.60 37.80 12.02
N PRO A 315 -4.89 37.47 11.89
CA PRO A 315 -5.35 36.28 11.18
C PRO A 315 -5.28 36.51 9.65
N THR A 316 -4.07 36.53 9.11
CA THR A 316 -3.82 36.88 7.70
C THR A 316 -4.11 35.72 6.74
N LEU A 317 -3.59 34.52 7.03
CA LEU A 317 -3.71 33.34 6.15
C LEU A 317 -4.93 32.50 6.57
N LEU A 318 -6.00 32.59 5.80
CA LEU A 318 -7.30 32.02 6.15
C LEU A 318 -7.49 30.62 5.53
N PRO A 319 -8.38 29.78 6.09
CA PRO A 319 -8.76 28.52 5.47
C PRO A 319 -9.27 28.74 4.05
N LEU A 320 -8.94 27.81 3.15
CA LEU A 320 -9.58 27.75 1.85
C LEU A 320 -11.08 27.56 2.04
N PRO A 321 -11.92 28.29 1.28
CA PRO A 321 -13.34 28.12 1.38
C PRO A 321 -13.73 26.72 0.91
N GLN A 322 -14.69 26.12 1.59
CA GLN A 322 -15.27 24.87 1.13
C GLN A 322 -16.13 25.15 -0.12
N ALA A 323 -16.05 24.25 -1.09
CA ALA A 323 -16.90 24.29 -2.26
C ALA A 323 -18.38 24.26 -1.82
N PRO A 324 -19.29 24.93 -2.56
CA PRO A 324 -20.72 24.80 -2.31
C PRO A 324 -21.18 23.35 -2.48
N LYS A 325 -22.44 23.06 -2.11
CA LYS A 325 -23.06 21.73 -2.22
C LYS A 325 -22.70 21.07 -3.56
N SER A 326 -21.95 19.96 -3.48
CA SER A 326 -21.62 19.15 -4.63
C SER A 326 -22.82 18.30 -5.04
N THR A 327 -22.90 17.96 -6.33
CA THR A 327 -23.81 16.90 -6.80
C THR A 327 -23.18 15.51 -6.67
N ASP A 328 -21.90 15.44 -6.34
CA ASP A 328 -21.19 14.19 -6.11
C ASP A 328 -21.37 13.73 -4.66
N GLU A 329 -21.99 12.57 -4.52
CA GLU A 329 -22.22 11.86 -3.27
C GLU A 329 -20.94 11.62 -2.46
N GLU A 330 -19.80 11.43 -3.13
CA GLU A 330 -18.51 11.18 -2.49
C GLU A 330 -17.89 12.47 -1.93
N GLU A 331 -18.02 13.58 -2.66
CA GLU A 331 -17.57 14.90 -2.16
C GLU A 331 -18.39 15.34 -0.95
N GLU A 332 -19.70 15.09 -0.94
CA GLU A 332 -20.54 15.32 0.24
C GLU A 332 -20.06 14.51 1.47
N SER A 333 -19.70 13.24 1.26
CA SER A 333 -19.14 12.38 2.32
C SER A 333 -17.82 12.92 2.85
N LEU A 334 -16.89 13.31 1.98
CA LEU A 334 -15.60 13.88 2.36
C LEU A 334 -15.77 15.22 3.11
N ALA A 335 -16.65 16.10 2.63
CA ALA A 335 -16.95 17.37 3.28
C ALA A 335 -17.51 17.17 4.70
N LEU A 336 -18.36 16.15 4.90
CA LEU A 336 -18.88 15.78 6.22
C LEU A 336 -17.79 15.21 7.14
N LEU A 337 -17.05 14.20 6.68
CA LEU A 337 -16.06 13.48 7.49
C LEU A 337 -14.91 14.40 7.93
N TYR A 338 -14.48 15.29 7.03
CA TYR A 338 -13.38 16.21 7.25
C TYR A 338 -13.85 17.64 7.57
N LYS A 339 -15.11 17.82 8.02
CA LYS A 339 -15.65 19.14 8.39
C LYS A 339 -14.81 19.92 9.41
N ASN A 340 -14.10 19.20 10.26
CA ASN A 340 -13.23 19.75 11.30
C ASN A 340 -11.77 19.94 10.83
N SER A 341 -11.43 19.45 9.63
CA SER A 341 -10.11 19.56 9.03
C SER A 341 -10.06 20.77 8.10
N ARG A 342 -9.30 21.80 8.51
CA ARG A 342 -9.13 23.02 7.71
C ARG A 342 -7.96 22.87 6.75
N VAL A 343 -8.24 23.08 5.47
CA VAL A 343 -7.23 23.17 4.41
C VAL A 343 -6.88 24.64 4.22
N TYR A 344 -5.59 24.99 4.18
CA TYR A 344 -5.15 26.39 4.06
C TYR A 344 -4.51 26.72 2.70
N ALA A 345 -4.06 25.70 1.97
CA ALA A 345 -3.47 25.89 0.65
C ALA A 345 -3.66 24.67 -0.25
N THR A 346 -3.63 24.90 -1.56
CA THR A 346 -3.58 23.88 -2.61
C THR A 346 -2.30 24.10 -3.42
N GLY A 347 -1.52 23.04 -3.61
CA GLY A 347 -0.28 23.08 -4.38
C GLY A 347 -0.48 22.82 -5.87
N HIS A 348 0.45 23.32 -6.68
CA HIS A 348 0.50 23.21 -8.13
C HIS A 348 1.90 22.78 -8.56
N GLY A 349 2.05 21.55 -9.07
CA GLY A 349 3.38 20.95 -9.29
C GLY A 349 4.14 20.59 -7.99
N CYS A 350 3.50 20.79 -6.83
CA CYS A 350 3.97 20.44 -5.50
C CYS A 350 2.77 20.25 -4.57
N ALA A 351 2.99 19.81 -3.34
CA ALA A 351 1.96 19.84 -2.29
C ALA A 351 1.82 21.24 -1.69
N GLY A 352 0.61 21.58 -1.25
CA GLY A 352 0.38 22.71 -0.34
C GLY A 352 0.45 22.20 1.10
N ASP A 353 1.39 22.71 1.87
CA ASP A 353 1.61 22.38 3.28
C ASP A 353 1.50 23.67 4.13
N TRP A 354 1.31 23.56 5.44
CA TRP A 354 1.10 24.73 6.30
C TRP A 354 1.43 24.49 7.77
N GLU A 355 1.83 25.55 8.47
CA GLU A 355 1.94 25.56 9.93
C GLU A 355 0.73 26.29 10.50
N ALA A 356 -0.21 25.55 11.11
CA ALA A 356 -1.39 26.10 11.76
C ALA A 356 -1.42 25.73 13.25
N ASP A 357 -1.99 26.59 14.08
CA ASP A 357 -2.30 26.29 15.48
C ASP A 357 -3.72 25.71 15.52
N GLU A 358 -3.89 24.52 16.10
CA GLU A 358 -5.18 23.82 16.14
C GLU A 358 -6.31 24.66 16.75
N ASN A 359 -5.97 25.57 17.67
CA ASN A 359 -6.95 26.43 18.33
C ASN A 359 -7.27 27.71 17.53
N LYS A 360 -6.57 27.96 16.43
CA LYS A 360 -6.70 29.19 15.63
C LYS A 360 -7.35 28.90 14.28
N ALA A 361 -8.15 29.85 13.81
CA ALA A 361 -8.81 29.78 12.51
C ALA A 361 -7.96 30.37 11.37
N TYR A 362 -6.64 30.29 11.48
CA TYR A 362 -5.70 30.83 10.50
C TYR A 362 -4.35 30.09 10.57
N ALA A 363 -3.64 30.02 9.44
CA ALA A 363 -2.29 29.48 9.36
C ALA A 363 -1.24 30.57 9.68
N LYS A 364 -0.11 30.17 10.24
CA LYS A 364 1.07 31.03 10.44
C LYS A 364 1.95 31.08 9.18
N LYS A 365 1.95 29.99 8.42
CA LYS A 365 2.84 29.79 7.28
C LYS A 365 2.18 28.87 6.25
N ILE A 366 2.29 29.22 4.97
CA ILE A 366 1.98 28.33 3.84
C ILE A 366 3.29 27.88 3.20
N ILE A 367 3.37 26.64 2.76
CA ILE A 367 4.58 26.01 2.22
C ILE A 367 4.23 25.34 0.90
N ALA A 368 5.01 25.62 -0.14
CA ALA A 368 5.02 24.86 -1.39
C ALA A 368 6.04 23.71 -1.23
N GLU A 369 5.54 22.51 -0.94
CA GLU A 369 6.35 21.36 -0.50
C GLU A 369 6.46 20.30 -1.62
N PRO A 370 7.65 20.11 -2.23
CA PRO A 370 7.84 19.11 -3.29
C PRO A 370 7.68 17.67 -2.81
N MET A 371 8.01 17.41 -1.54
CA MET A 371 7.90 16.09 -0.93
C MET A 371 7.05 16.19 0.34
N PRO A 372 5.71 16.02 0.24
CA PRO A 372 4.86 16.01 1.41
C PRO A 372 5.20 14.81 2.31
N CYS A 373 5.13 15.01 3.62
CA CYS A 373 5.30 13.97 4.61
C CYS A 373 4.34 14.30 5.74
N TYR A 374 3.46 13.36 6.05
CA TYR A 374 2.43 13.51 7.07
C TYR A 374 2.36 12.24 7.91
N GLU A 375 2.28 12.41 9.23
CA GLU A 375 2.00 11.32 10.13
C GLU A 375 0.49 11.20 10.29
N THR A 376 -0.07 10.11 9.75
CA THR A 376 -1.49 9.82 9.92
C THR A 376 -1.76 9.49 11.39
N PRO A 377 -2.81 10.05 12.00
CA PRO A 377 -3.22 9.68 13.35
C PRO A 377 -3.39 8.16 13.49
N PRO A 378 -2.96 7.55 14.61
CA PRO A 378 -3.14 6.12 14.82
C PRO A 378 -4.63 5.80 14.96
N VAL A 379 -5.10 4.80 14.21
CA VAL A 379 -6.44 4.23 14.40
C VAL A 379 -6.32 3.10 15.42
N THR A 380 -7.09 3.18 16.50
CA THR A 380 -7.17 2.09 17.48
C THR A 380 -8.26 1.10 17.06
N PRO A 381 -7.99 -0.20 17.01
CA PRO A 381 -9.03 -1.21 16.83
C PRO A 381 -9.79 -1.50 18.13
N ASP A 382 -9.34 -0.96 19.26
CA ASP A 382 -9.97 -1.19 20.57
C ASP A 382 -11.19 -0.28 20.73
N LEU A 383 -12.36 -0.88 20.91
CA LEU A 383 -13.60 -0.15 21.19
C LEU A 383 -13.82 0.04 22.67
N LYS A 384 -14.45 1.17 23.00
CA LYS A 384 -14.99 1.44 24.32
C LYS A 384 -16.49 1.52 24.25
N TYR A 385 -17.16 1.13 25.34
CA TYR A 385 -18.59 1.35 25.45
C TYR A 385 -18.91 2.85 25.34
N PRO A 386 -19.94 3.21 24.55
CA PRO A 386 -20.30 4.59 24.28
C PRO A 386 -20.84 5.28 25.54
N LYS A 387 -20.91 6.61 25.49
CA LYS A 387 -21.51 7.41 26.57
C LYS A 387 -22.97 7.03 26.79
N GLY A 388 -23.36 6.85 28.05
CA GLY A 388 -24.71 6.44 28.43
C GLY A 388 -24.94 4.92 28.50
N HIS A 389 -23.93 4.10 28.20
CA HIS A 389 -23.96 2.65 28.43
C HIS A 389 -23.59 2.33 29.90
N GLU A 390 -24.10 1.23 30.47
CA GLU A 390 -23.82 0.84 31.87
C GLU A 390 -22.32 0.64 32.16
N LYS A 391 -21.55 0.25 31.15
CA LYS A 391 -20.09 0.01 31.18
C LYS A 391 -19.28 1.13 30.50
N GLU A 392 -19.80 2.36 30.45
CA GLU A 392 -19.18 3.50 29.74
C GLU A 392 -17.66 3.60 29.96
N GLY A 393 -16.90 3.70 28.87
CA GLY A 393 -15.45 3.88 28.91
C GLY A 393 -14.62 2.60 29.13
N GLU A 394 -15.25 1.47 29.49
CA GLU A 394 -14.59 0.16 29.50
C GLU A 394 -14.37 -0.36 28.09
N ASN A 395 -13.33 -1.18 27.89
CA ASN A 395 -13.04 -1.78 26.58
C ASN A 395 -14.01 -2.93 26.28
N ILE A 396 -14.55 -2.95 25.06
CA ILE A 396 -15.30 -4.10 24.53
C ILE A 396 -14.29 -5.18 24.15
N ASN A 397 -14.23 -6.24 24.96
CA ASN A 397 -13.29 -7.35 24.75
C ASN A 397 -14.06 -8.64 24.44
N ILE A 398 -13.90 -9.15 23.22
CA ILE A 398 -14.58 -10.36 22.75
C ILE A 398 -13.56 -11.50 22.71
N GLN A 399 -13.46 -12.22 23.83
CA GLN A 399 -12.55 -13.34 23.97
C GLN A 399 -12.96 -14.50 23.05
N MET A 400 -11.98 -15.11 22.38
CA MET A 400 -12.24 -16.21 21.45
C MET A 400 -12.58 -17.53 22.16
N LEU A 401 -12.03 -17.76 23.36
CA LEU A 401 -12.17 -19.04 24.05
C LEU A 401 -13.63 -19.40 24.39
N PRO A 402 -14.46 -18.50 24.96
CA PRO A 402 -15.88 -18.80 25.19
C PRO A 402 -16.64 -19.12 23.90
N LEU A 403 -16.31 -18.45 22.78
CA LEU A 403 -16.91 -18.71 21.47
C LEU A 403 -16.48 -20.07 20.91
N ALA A 404 -15.19 -20.41 21.01
CA ALA A 404 -14.62 -21.67 20.55
C ALA A 404 -15.14 -22.90 21.35
N ARG A 405 -15.53 -22.69 22.61
CA ARG A 405 -16.10 -23.74 23.47
C ARG A 405 -17.63 -23.78 23.46
N ALA A 406 -18.28 -22.75 22.90
CA ALA A 406 -19.71 -22.51 23.05
C ALA A 406 -20.14 -22.54 24.53
N GLU A 407 -19.38 -21.87 25.40
CA GLU A 407 -19.69 -21.75 26.83
C GLU A 407 -21.06 -21.09 27.06
N SER A 408 -21.69 -21.35 28.20
CA SER A 408 -22.96 -20.70 28.55
C SER A 408 -22.82 -19.17 28.51
N GLY A 409 -23.62 -18.49 27.69
CA GLY A 409 -23.54 -17.04 27.51
C GLY A 409 -22.53 -16.57 26.45
N TRP A 410 -22.01 -17.46 25.60
CA TRP A 410 -21.08 -17.10 24.50
C TRP A 410 -21.60 -15.97 23.60
N SER A 411 -22.91 -15.81 23.45
CA SER A 411 -23.53 -14.78 22.61
C SER A 411 -23.60 -13.41 23.28
N THR A 412 -23.44 -13.32 24.61
CA THR A 412 -23.60 -12.05 25.36
C THR A 412 -22.61 -10.98 24.90
N PRO A 413 -21.30 -11.22 24.75
CA PRO A 413 -20.38 -10.20 24.25
C PRO A 413 -20.70 -9.71 22.83
N LEU A 414 -21.34 -10.56 22.00
CA LEU A 414 -21.77 -10.18 20.66
C LEU A 414 -23.04 -9.32 20.71
N GLN A 415 -23.96 -9.60 21.64
CA GLN A 415 -25.14 -8.78 21.91
C GLN A 415 -24.72 -7.40 22.44
N ASP A 416 -23.84 -7.36 23.44
CA ASP A 416 -23.28 -6.12 24.01
C ASP A 416 -22.66 -5.23 22.90
N LEU A 417 -21.92 -5.82 21.95
CA LEU A 417 -21.36 -5.08 20.81
C LEU A 417 -22.45 -4.47 19.91
N LEU A 418 -23.49 -5.25 19.58
CA LEU A 418 -24.59 -4.77 18.73
C LEU A 418 -25.43 -3.69 19.41
N GLU A 419 -25.71 -3.85 20.70
CA GLU A 419 -26.43 -2.85 21.51
C GLU A 419 -25.64 -1.55 21.62
N ALA A 420 -24.33 -1.64 21.85
CA ALA A 420 -23.43 -0.49 21.86
C ALA A 420 -23.41 0.22 20.50
N TYR A 421 -23.32 -0.52 19.39
CA TYR A 421 -23.34 0.07 18.05
C TYR A 421 -24.68 0.73 17.74
N SER A 422 -25.80 0.08 18.06
CA SER A 422 -27.13 0.67 17.86
C SER A 422 -27.29 1.98 18.63
N SER A 423 -26.86 1.99 19.89
CA SER A 423 -26.92 3.17 20.76
C SER A 423 -26.04 4.31 20.21
N TRP A 424 -24.85 3.99 19.72
CA TRP A 424 -23.99 4.97 19.04
C TRP A 424 -24.66 5.56 17.80
N ILE A 425 -25.31 4.73 16.97
CA ILE A 425 -26.04 5.22 15.79
C ILE A 425 -27.17 6.17 16.20
N ASP A 426 -27.94 5.84 17.24
CA ASP A 426 -29.04 6.71 17.73
C ASP A 426 -28.53 8.07 18.23
N ILE A 427 -27.42 8.07 18.97
CA ILE A 427 -26.77 9.31 19.45
C ILE A 427 -26.34 10.16 18.26
N ARG A 428 -25.60 9.59 17.30
CA ARG A 428 -25.16 10.31 16.10
C ARG A 428 -26.34 10.79 15.26
N ASN A 429 -27.42 10.04 15.19
CA ASN A 429 -28.61 10.43 14.42
C ASN A 429 -29.28 11.69 15.00
N SER A 430 -29.23 11.88 16.32
CA SER A 430 -29.74 13.10 16.98
C SER A 430 -28.91 14.35 16.68
N GLU A 431 -27.68 14.20 16.17
CA GLU A 431 -26.77 15.31 15.86
C GLU A 431 -26.99 15.88 14.45
N ILE A 432 -27.70 15.16 13.55
CA ILE A 432 -27.89 15.59 12.17
C ILE A 432 -28.51 17.00 12.11
N ASP A 433 -29.54 17.26 12.91
CA ASP A 433 -30.23 18.56 12.92
C ASP A 433 -29.34 19.72 13.39
N THR A 434 -28.21 19.42 14.03
CA THR A 434 -27.22 20.43 14.48
C THR A 434 -26.17 20.75 13.41
N LEU A 435 -26.07 19.92 12.37
CA LEU A 435 -25.13 20.13 11.27
C LEU A 435 -25.65 21.21 10.31
N PRO A 436 -24.74 21.94 9.62
CA PRO A 436 -25.13 22.82 8.51
C PRO A 436 -25.98 22.09 7.47
N ASN A 437 -27.00 22.76 6.92
CA ASN A 437 -27.96 22.17 5.97
C ASN A 437 -27.30 21.42 4.79
N HIS A 438 -26.15 21.89 4.31
CA HIS A 438 -25.43 21.26 3.20
C HIS A 438 -24.76 19.93 3.56
N LEU A 439 -24.59 19.60 4.85
CA LEU A 439 -23.99 18.36 5.34
C LEU A 439 -25.03 17.32 5.82
N GLN A 440 -26.29 17.72 6.01
CA GLN A 440 -27.33 16.87 6.61
C GLN A 440 -27.70 15.66 5.72
N GLU A 441 -27.69 15.85 4.40
CA GLU A 441 -28.01 14.78 3.44
C GLU A 441 -26.95 13.66 3.46
N GLY A 442 -25.66 14.02 3.39
CA GLY A 442 -24.55 13.09 3.57
C GLY A 442 -24.59 12.38 4.92
N ALA A 443 -24.92 13.12 6.00
CA ALA A 443 -25.02 12.56 7.35
C ALA A 443 -26.13 11.51 7.47
N THR A 444 -27.30 11.80 6.89
CA THR A 444 -28.44 10.87 6.85
C THR A 444 -28.08 9.59 6.09
N ARG A 445 -27.38 9.73 4.96
CA ARG A 445 -26.91 8.62 4.14
C ARG A 445 -25.89 7.74 4.89
N HIS A 446 -24.90 8.34 5.55
CA HIS A 446 -23.93 7.63 6.38
C HIS A 446 -24.59 6.79 7.49
N LEU A 447 -25.52 7.39 8.23
CA LEU A 447 -26.20 6.67 9.31
C LEU A 447 -27.20 5.63 8.81
N SER A 448 -27.78 5.81 7.62
CA SER A 448 -28.54 4.77 6.93
C SER A 448 -27.66 3.55 6.61
N GLU A 449 -26.43 3.74 6.11
CA GLU A 449 -25.50 2.64 5.87
C GLU A 449 -25.04 1.96 7.17
N ALA A 450 -24.80 2.73 8.24
CA ALA A 450 -24.54 2.20 9.57
C ALA A 450 -25.70 1.33 10.08
N ARG A 451 -26.95 1.75 9.86
CA ARG A 451 -28.16 0.96 10.21
C ARG A 451 -28.29 -0.31 9.38
N LYS A 452 -27.94 -0.28 8.08
CA LYS A 452 -27.90 -1.50 7.24
C LYS A 452 -26.85 -2.47 7.73
N CYS A 453 -25.65 -1.97 8.08
CA CYS A 453 -24.58 -2.79 8.66
C CYS A 453 -25.03 -3.44 9.98
N TYR A 454 -25.62 -2.67 10.89
CA TYR A 454 -26.22 -3.20 12.13
C TYR A 454 -27.23 -4.32 11.86
N SER A 455 -28.15 -4.11 10.92
CA SER A 455 -29.20 -5.07 10.58
C SER A 455 -28.62 -6.40 10.08
N ARG A 456 -27.60 -6.35 9.23
CA ARG A 456 -26.88 -7.54 8.73
C ARG A 456 -26.13 -8.28 9.84
N MET A 457 -25.45 -7.56 10.74
CA MET A 457 -24.79 -8.19 11.89
C MET A 457 -25.78 -8.83 12.85
N HIS A 458 -26.91 -8.17 13.11
CA HIS A 458 -27.98 -8.71 13.94
C HIS A 458 -28.58 -9.98 13.31
N GLU A 459 -28.83 -9.97 12.00
CA GLU A 459 -29.27 -11.18 11.29
C GLU A 459 -28.26 -12.33 11.40
N GLY A 460 -26.96 -12.04 11.29
CA GLY A 460 -25.90 -13.02 11.52
C GLY A 460 -25.95 -13.63 12.91
N LEU A 461 -26.17 -12.82 13.95
CA LEU A 461 -26.32 -13.33 15.32
C LEU A 461 -27.59 -14.18 15.48
N GLU A 462 -28.72 -13.76 14.91
CA GLU A 462 -29.97 -14.52 14.97
C GLU A 462 -29.88 -15.84 14.19
N LEU A 463 -29.12 -15.89 13.09
CA LEU A 463 -28.80 -17.13 12.39
C LEU A 463 -28.13 -18.14 13.34
N LEU A 464 -27.13 -17.70 14.11
CA LEU A 464 -26.43 -18.59 15.05
C LEU A 464 -27.30 -19.06 16.22
N LYS A 465 -28.38 -18.35 16.56
CA LYS A 465 -29.32 -18.77 17.60
C LYS A 465 -30.34 -19.79 17.09
N ARG A 466 -30.73 -19.68 15.81
CA ARG A 466 -31.81 -20.50 15.23
C ARG A 466 -31.32 -21.78 14.54
N ASP A 467 -30.08 -21.78 14.04
CA ASP A 467 -29.51 -22.86 13.23
C ASP A 467 -28.30 -23.48 13.95
N GLU A 468 -28.47 -24.74 14.41
CA GLU A 468 -27.46 -25.45 15.19
C GLU A 468 -26.18 -25.74 14.39
N ASP A 469 -26.30 -25.97 13.08
CA ASP A 469 -25.14 -26.26 12.24
C ASP A 469 -24.36 -24.99 11.90
N ALA A 470 -25.06 -23.86 11.69
CA ALA A 470 -24.42 -22.56 11.58
C ALA A 470 -23.69 -22.20 12.89
N ALA A 471 -24.32 -22.44 14.05
CA ALA A 471 -23.70 -22.24 15.37
C ALA A 471 -22.45 -23.12 15.56
N PHE A 472 -22.52 -24.37 15.14
CA PHE A 472 -21.41 -25.31 15.21
C PHE A 472 -20.25 -24.91 14.30
N ALA A 473 -20.55 -24.51 13.05
CA ALA A 473 -19.55 -23.97 12.12
C ALA A 473 -18.86 -22.72 12.70
N PHE A 474 -19.64 -21.82 13.30
CA PHE A 474 -19.12 -20.61 13.94
C PHE A 474 -18.22 -20.94 15.14
N LYS A 475 -18.62 -21.88 16.01
CA LYS A 475 -17.79 -22.38 17.11
C LYS A 475 -16.44 -22.89 16.60
N LEU A 476 -16.44 -23.78 15.60
CA LEU A 476 -15.22 -24.37 15.05
C LEU A 476 -14.36 -23.33 14.31
N ALA A 477 -14.97 -22.34 13.66
CA ALA A 477 -14.23 -21.24 13.03
C ALA A 477 -13.49 -20.38 14.07
N ASN A 478 -14.13 -20.10 15.21
CA ASN A 478 -13.49 -19.40 16.33
C ASN A 478 -12.33 -20.21 16.92
N GLU A 479 -12.49 -21.53 17.07
CA GLU A 479 -11.41 -22.42 17.48
C GLU A 479 -10.24 -22.39 16.48
N ALA A 480 -10.53 -22.52 15.18
CA ALA A 480 -9.50 -22.53 14.14
C ALA A 480 -8.67 -21.23 14.12
N ILE A 481 -9.33 -20.07 14.22
CA ILE A 481 -8.65 -18.78 14.29
C ILE A 481 -7.85 -18.63 15.58
N MET A 482 -8.38 -19.10 16.72
CA MET A 482 -7.64 -19.07 17.99
C MET A 482 -6.37 -19.93 17.93
N LEU A 483 -6.46 -21.15 17.41
CA LEU A 483 -5.32 -22.05 17.21
C LEU A 483 -4.30 -21.45 16.22
N GLN A 484 -4.77 -20.85 15.13
CA GLN A 484 -3.92 -20.15 14.17
C GLN A 484 -3.18 -18.97 14.80
N GLN A 485 -3.83 -18.17 15.67
CA GLN A 485 -3.16 -17.09 16.40
C GLN A 485 -2.12 -17.61 17.39
N ILE A 486 -2.41 -18.71 18.10
CA ILE A 486 -1.46 -19.35 19.03
C ILE A 486 -0.23 -19.84 18.25
N ALA A 487 -0.45 -20.61 17.19
CA ALA A 487 0.61 -21.14 16.32
C ALA A 487 1.47 -20.02 15.73
N GLY A 488 0.83 -18.92 15.30
CA GLY A 488 1.52 -17.75 14.73
C GLY A 488 2.47 -17.04 15.72
N ARG A 489 2.19 -17.13 17.03
CA ARG A 489 3.00 -16.56 18.12
C ARG A 489 4.18 -17.45 18.51
N PHE A 490 4.23 -18.70 18.06
CA PHE A 490 5.40 -19.54 18.31
C PHE A 490 6.63 -18.96 17.62
N GLY A 491 7.70 -18.80 18.41
CA GLY A 491 9.02 -18.45 17.89
C GLY A 491 9.53 -19.54 16.96
N GLN A 492 10.43 -19.18 16.05
CA GLN A 492 11.06 -20.19 15.19
C GLN A 492 11.91 -21.15 16.05
N ARG A 493 11.59 -22.44 15.99
CA ARG A 493 12.35 -23.49 16.69
C ARG A 493 13.47 -23.96 15.77
N THR A 494 14.70 -23.69 16.15
CA THR A 494 15.90 -24.05 15.38
C THR A 494 16.49 -25.38 15.86
N ARG A 495 17.28 -26.00 14.99
CA ARG A 495 18.12 -27.15 15.31
C ARG A 495 19.46 -27.03 14.60
N THR A 496 20.50 -27.61 15.19
CA THR A 496 21.86 -27.58 14.63
C THR A 496 22.22 -28.92 14.00
N TYR A 497 23.08 -28.87 12.98
CA TYR A 497 23.62 -30.08 12.36
C TYR A 497 24.88 -30.53 13.08
N ASN A 498 24.83 -31.74 13.65
CA ASN A 498 25.97 -32.36 14.30
C ASN A 498 26.89 -33.00 13.27
N LYS A 499 27.96 -32.29 12.89
CA LYS A 499 28.93 -32.75 11.89
C LYS A 499 29.61 -34.06 12.27
N ALA A 500 29.87 -34.29 13.56
CA ALA A 500 30.55 -35.49 14.02
C ALA A 500 29.66 -36.73 13.87
N LEU A 501 28.36 -36.58 14.12
CA LEU A 501 27.37 -37.67 14.08
C LEU A 501 26.61 -37.76 12.75
N LYS A 502 26.88 -36.84 11.81
CA LYS A 502 26.19 -36.71 10.52
C LYS A 502 24.67 -36.75 10.64
N LYS A 503 24.14 -36.07 11.66
CA LYS A 503 22.71 -36.02 11.95
C LYS A 503 22.33 -34.66 12.51
N TRP A 504 21.07 -34.32 12.38
CA TRP A 504 20.48 -33.17 13.05
C TRP A 504 20.30 -33.47 14.54
N ASP A 505 20.65 -32.50 15.38
CA ASP A 505 20.35 -32.55 16.80
C ASP A 505 18.85 -32.30 17.04
N LYS A 506 18.41 -32.48 18.29
CA LYS A 506 17.05 -32.13 18.69
C LYS A 506 16.83 -30.62 18.52
N PHE A 507 15.59 -30.22 18.32
CA PHE A 507 15.21 -28.81 18.36
C PHE A 507 15.55 -28.20 19.73
N GLU A 508 16.04 -26.96 19.73
CA GLU A 508 16.45 -26.25 20.93
C GLU A 508 15.27 -26.01 21.90
N ILE A 509 14.09 -25.82 21.34
CA ILE A 509 12.82 -25.68 22.05
C ILE A 509 12.01 -26.95 21.82
N GLU A 510 11.46 -27.53 22.88
CA GLU A 510 10.62 -28.72 22.81
C GLU A 510 9.34 -28.47 22.01
N TYR A 511 8.79 -29.54 21.45
CA TYR A 511 7.56 -29.46 20.67
C TYR A 511 6.36 -29.19 21.58
N GLN A 512 5.49 -28.31 21.11
CA GLN A 512 4.19 -28.03 21.71
C GLN A 512 3.17 -27.83 20.58
N ALA A 513 2.11 -28.64 20.58
CA ALA A 513 0.98 -28.46 19.67
C ALA A 513 0.14 -27.26 20.12
N PRO A 514 -0.28 -26.34 19.25
CA PRO A 514 -1.30 -25.34 19.58
C PRO A 514 -2.55 -25.99 20.18
N SER A 515 -3.08 -25.45 21.27
CA SER A 515 -4.29 -25.95 21.94
C SER A 515 -5.03 -24.82 22.66
N LEU A 516 -6.33 -25.02 22.93
CA LEU A 516 -7.15 -24.04 23.65
C LEU A 516 -6.70 -23.79 25.10
N GLU A 517 -5.90 -24.70 25.66
CA GLU A 517 -5.35 -24.65 27.02
C GLU A 517 -4.03 -23.85 27.11
N HIS A 518 -3.52 -23.34 25.98
CA HIS A 518 -2.29 -22.55 25.96
C HIS A 518 -2.41 -21.30 26.84
N LYS A 519 -1.52 -21.21 27.83
CA LYS A 519 -1.41 -20.02 28.67
C LYS A 519 -0.69 -18.93 27.90
N THR A 520 -1.47 -17.95 27.45
CA THR A 520 -0.95 -16.72 26.83
C THR A 520 -1.01 -15.58 27.84
N GLU A 521 0.00 -14.70 27.86
CA GLU A 521 -0.03 -13.48 28.70
C GLU A 521 -1.26 -12.61 28.40
N ARG A 522 -1.68 -12.56 27.13
CA ARG A 522 -2.93 -11.94 26.69
C ARG A 522 -3.80 -12.98 25.97
N PRO A 523 -5.00 -13.30 26.50
CA PRO A 523 -5.89 -14.27 25.88
C PRO A 523 -6.24 -13.84 24.45
N PRO A 524 -6.28 -14.77 23.48
CA PRO A 524 -6.77 -14.47 22.13
C PRO A 524 -8.18 -13.87 22.17
N ALA A 525 -8.33 -12.74 21.51
CA ALA A 525 -9.58 -11.99 21.43
C ALA A 525 -9.73 -11.43 20.02
N TRP A 526 -10.98 -11.32 19.57
CA TRP A 526 -11.29 -10.59 18.36
C TRP A 526 -11.14 -9.10 18.61
N ARG A 527 -10.58 -8.39 17.62
CA ARG A 527 -10.83 -6.95 17.52
C ARG A 527 -12.31 -6.79 17.16
N PRO A 528 -13.06 -5.87 17.79
CA PRO A 528 -14.50 -5.75 17.57
C PRO A 528 -14.93 -5.64 16.10
N PHE A 529 -14.19 -4.89 15.26
CA PHE A 529 -14.50 -4.78 13.83
C PHE A 529 -14.38 -6.13 13.10
N GLN A 530 -13.46 -7.02 13.51
CA GLN A 530 -13.24 -8.31 12.86
C GLN A 530 -14.43 -9.24 13.06
N ILE A 531 -14.93 -9.33 14.30
CA ILE A 531 -16.08 -10.16 14.63
C ILE A 531 -17.39 -9.53 14.15
N ALA A 532 -17.49 -8.20 14.14
CA ALA A 532 -18.57 -7.46 13.50
C ALA A 532 -18.64 -7.79 11.99
N PHE A 533 -17.51 -7.75 11.28
CA PHE A 533 -17.43 -8.13 9.87
C PHE A 533 -17.85 -9.58 9.64
N LEU A 534 -17.36 -10.51 10.48
CA LEU A 534 -17.73 -11.91 10.39
C LEU A 534 -19.25 -12.07 10.56
N LEU A 535 -19.84 -11.52 11.63
CA LEU A 535 -21.28 -11.54 11.88
C LEU A 535 -22.09 -10.97 10.71
N MET A 536 -21.69 -9.82 10.18
CA MET A 536 -22.34 -9.20 9.03
C MET A 536 -22.34 -10.10 7.79
N SER A 537 -21.31 -10.94 7.64
CA SER A 537 -21.13 -11.79 6.47
C SER A 537 -21.84 -13.14 6.59
N LEU A 538 -22.07 -13.63 7.81
CA LEU A 538 -22.59 -14.98 8.07
C LEU A 538 -23.82 -15.38 7.25
N PRO A 539 -24.87 -14.54 7.10
CA PRO A 539 -26.07 -14.93 6.33
C PRO A 539 -25.74 -15.29 4.88
N GLY A 540 -24.90 -14.48 4.22
CA GLY A 540 -24.45 -14.74 2.85
C GLY A 540 -23.46 -15.89 2.72
N LEU A 541 -22.66 -16.15 3.75
CA LEU A 541 -21.72 -17.28 3.76
C LEU A 541 -22.43 -18.62 4.01
N TRP A 542 -23.52 -18.62 4.79
CA TRP A 542 -24.30 -19.81 5.13
C TRP A 542 -25.31 -20.19 4.04
N ASP A 543 -26.13 -19.23 3.59
CA ASP A 543 -27.18 -19.48 2.60
C ASP A 543 -26.79 -18.94 1.20
N GLY A 544 -26.63 -19.87 0.26
CA GLY A 544 -26.36 -19.59 -1.17
C GLY A 544 -27.42 -18.71 -1.85
N LYS A 545 -28.65 -18.66 -1.33
CA LYS A 545 -29.76 -17.88 -1.90
C LYS A 545 -29.91 -16.51 -1.24
N HIS A 546 -29.08 -16.18 -0.25
CA HIS A 546 -29.17 -14.93 0.48
C HIS A 546 -28.82 -13.73 -0.43
N SER A 547 -29.59 -12.64 -0.30
CA SER A 547 -29.39 -11.43 -1.12
C SER A 547 -28.05 -10.73 -0.88
N ASP A 548 -27.36 -11.05 0.22
CA ASP A 548 -26.03 -10.51 0.52
C ASP A 548 -24.96 -10.97 -0.48
N ARG A 549 -25.18 -12.05 -1.23
CA ARG A 549 -24.22 -12.50 -2.26
C ARG A 549 -24.14 -11.54 -3.46
N GLU A 550 -25.14 -10.69 -3.65
CA GLU A 550 -25.13 -9.60 -4.63
C GLU A 550 -24.40 -8.34 -4.14
N ILE A 551 -23.94 -8.32 -2.89
CA ILE A 551 -23.22 -7.20 -2.27
C ILE A 551 -21.73 -7.55 -2.22
N ALA A 552 -20.90 -6.66 -2.77
CA ALA A 552 -19.47 -6.67 -2.54
C ALA A 552 -19.16 -5.97 -1.21
N ASP A 553 -18.64 -6.72 -0.23
CA ASP A 553 -18.22 -6.13 1.04
C ASP A 553 -16.79 -5.60 0.92
N LEU A 554 -16.57 -4.30 1.15
CA LEU A 554 -15.27 -3.65 1.04
C LEU A 554 -14.73 -3.32 2.43
N ILE A 555 -13.76 -4.09 2.91
CA ILE A 555 -13.06 -3.85 4.16
C ILE A 555 -12.06 -2.70 3.96
N TRP A 556 -12.37 -1.56 4.56
CA TRP A 556 -11.49 -0.40 4.60
C TRP A 556 -11.00 -0.18 6.03
N PHE A 557 -9.75 -0.57 6.27
CA PHE A 557 -9.10 -0.38 7.56
C PHE A 557 -7.60 -0.21 7.33
N PRO A 558 -6.88 0.56 8.17
CA PRO A 558 -5.45 0.80 7.98
C PRO A 558 -4.61 -0.49 7.91
N THR A 559 -3.50 -0.43 7.20
CA THR A 559 -2.54 -1.54 7.10
C THR A 559 -2.05 -1.95 8.50
N GLY A 560 -1.96 -3.25 8.75
CA GLY A 560 -1.65 -3.78 10.08
C GLY A 560 -2.81 -3.73 11.09
N GLY A 561 -3.96 -3.16 10.69
CA GLY A 561 -5.15 -3.08 11.53
C GLY A 561 -5.93 -4.40 11.69
N GLY A 562 -5.49 -5.49 11.06
CA GLY A 562 -6.04 -6.84 11.29
C GLY A 562 -7.15 -7.25 10.32
N LYS A 563 -7.18 -6.68 9.11
CA LYS A 563 -8.13 -7.05 8.04
C LYS A 563 -8.07 -8.55 7.71
N THR A 564 -6.87 -9.11 7.74
CA THR A 564 -6.64 -10.52 7.41
C THR A 564 -7.40 -11.49 8.30
N GLU A 565 -7.37 -11.30 9.61
CA GLU A 565 -8.10 -12.15 10.54
C GLU A 565 -9.61 -12.12 10.29
N ALA A 566 -10.17 -10.99 9.85
CA ALA A 566 -11.60 -10.86 9.55
C ALA A 566 -12.01 -11.76 8.36
N TYR A 567 -11.30 -11.66 7.23
CA TYR A 567 -11.62 -12.49 6.06
C TYR A 567 -11.14 -13.95 6.20
N LEU A 568 -10.12 -14.23 7.03
CA LEU A 568 -9.75 -15.60 7.40
C LEU A 568 -10.83 -16.25 8.29
N GLY A 569 -11.45 -15.49 9.20
CA GLY A 569 -12.61 -15.96 9.95
C GLY A 569 -13.79 -16.34 9.05
N ALA A 570 -14.07 -15.51 8.05
CA ALA A 570 -15.07 -15.82 7.02
C ALA A 570 -14.69 -17.06 6.20
N SER A 571 -13.41 -17.20 5.84
CA SER A 571 -12.89 -18.38 5.12
C SER A 571 -13.05 -19.67 5.93
N ALA A 572 -12.70 -19.63 7.21
CA ALA A 572 -12.85 -20.76 8.13
C ALA A 572 -14.32 -21.20 8.22
N PHE A 573 -15.23 -20.23 8.39
CA PHE A 573 -16.67 -20.50 8.44
C PHE A 573 -17.18 -21.16 7.15
N VAL A 574 -16.82 -20.63 5.97
CA VAL A 574 -17.24 -21.22 4.67
C VAL A 574 -16.74 -22.64 4.49
N LEU A 575 -15.47 -22.89 4.81
CA LEU A 575 -14.85 -24.23 4.69
C LEU A 575 -15.59 -25.26 5.55
N LEU A 576 -15.90 -24.89 6.80
CA LEU A 576 -16.65 -25.74 7.73
C LEU A 576 -18.12 -25.90 7.30
N ALA A 577 -18.79 -24.80 6.97
CA ALA A 577 -20.19 -24.80 6.53
C ALA A 577 -20.41 -25.63 5.26
N ARG A 578 -19.44 -25.65 4.35
CA ARG A 578 -19.47 -26.51 3.17
C ARG A 578 -19.45 -27.99 3.52
N ARG A 579 -18.54 -28.42 4.41
CA ARG A 579 -18.47 -29.82 4.86
C ARG A 579 -19.64 -30.27 5.72
N LEU A 580 -20.25 -29.35 6.47
CA LEU A 580 -21.46 -29.65 7.23
C LEU A 580 -22.70 -29.83 6.34
N ARG A 581 -22.75 -29.12 5.20
CA ARG A 581 -23.82 -29.29 4.20
C ARG A 581 -23.64 -30.59 3.39
N ASP A 582 -22.41 -30.89 3.00
CA ASP A 582 -22.03 -32.11 2.28
C ASP A 582 -20.60 -32.51 2.66
N ASP A 583 -20.45 -33.62 3.39
CA ASP A 583 -19.16 -34.09 3.91
C ASP A 583 -18.24 -34.61 2.80
N LEU A 584 -18.79 -34.91 1.62
CA LEU A 584 -18.04 -35.32 0.42
C LEU A 584 -17.57 -34.12 -0.42
N ASP A 585 -18.09 -32.91 -0.18
CA ASP A 585 -17.75 -31.75 -0.99
C ASP A 585 -16.37 -31.16 -0.64
N SER A 586 -15.35 -31.69 -1.32
CA SER A 586 -13.92 -31.43 -1.09
C SER A 586 -13.26 -30.44 -2.03
N GLY A 587 -14.03 -29.81 -2.93
CA GLY A 587 -13.51 -28.85 -3.89
C GLY A 587 -13.00 -27.55 -3.26
N THR A 588 -12.49 -26.65 -4.10
CA THR A 588 -12.08 -25.31 -3.69
C THR A 588 -13.29 -24.48 -3.29
N ALA A 589 -13.28 -23.95 -2.06
CA ALA A 589 -14.35 -23.12 -1.51
C ALA A 589 -13.99 -21.64 -1.44
N VAL A 590 -12.70 -21.33 -1.32
CA VAL A 590 -12.21 -19.97 -1.14
C VAL A 590 -11.12 -19.65 -2.17
N LEU A 591 -11.33 -18.58 -2.94
CA LEU A 591 -10.30 -17.97 -3.78
C LEU A 591 -9.84 -16.67 -3.13
N MET A 592 -8.58 -16.60 -2.72
CA MET A 592 -7.96 -15.38 -2.22
C MET A 592 -6.97 -14.84 -3.25
N ARG A 593 -7.17 -13.60 -3.67
CA ARG A 593 -6.53 -13.00 -4.84
C ARG A 593 -5.69 -11.80 -4.48
N TYR A 594 -4.52 -11.72 -5.09
CA TYR A 594 -3.53 -10.65 -4.89
C TYR A 594 -3.05 -10.06 -6.22
N THR A 595 -2.59 -8.81 -6.18
CA THR A 595 -2.01 -8.13 -7.34
C THR A 595 -0.52 -8.37 -7.49
N LEU A 596 0.23 -8.38 -6.37
CA LEU A 596 1.70 -8.44 -6.36
C LEU A 596 2.28 -9.75 -5.80
N ARG A 597 3.40 -10.18 -6.39
CA ARG A 597 4.03 -11.48 -6.15
C ARG A 597 4.64 -11.65 -4.74
N LEU A 598 5.25 -10.61 -4.17
CA LEU A 598 6.12 -10.75 -2.99
C LEU A 598 5.34 -10.90 -1.66
N LEU A 599 4.25 -10.14 -1.51
CA LEU A 599 3.40 -10.17 -0.30
C LEU A 599 2.59 -11.47 -0.18
N THR A 600 2.38 -12.15 -1.31
CA THR A 600 1.57 -13.37 -1.41
C THR A 600 2.14 -14.52 -0.56
N SER A 601 3.46 -14.67 -0.47
CA SER A 601 4.11 -15.72 0.31
C SER A 601 3.91 -15.57 1.83
N GLN A 602 3.93 -14.34 2.35
CA GLN A 602 3.72 -14.09 3.79
C GLN A 602 2.25 -14.36 4.18
N GLN A 603 1.31 -13.93 3.35
CA GLN A 603 -0.11 -14.22 3.58
C GLN A 603 -0.40 -15.72 3.45
N PHE A 604 0.28 -16.41 2.52
CA PHE A 604 0.22 -17.86 2.41
C PHE A 604 0.70 -18.59 3.65
N GLN A 605 1.79 -18.14 4.28
CA GLN A 605 2.25 -18.72 5.54
C GLN A 605 1.24 -18.53 6.68
N ARG A 606 0.54 -17.39 6.73
CA ARG A 606 -0.52 -17.14 7.73
C ARG A 606 -1.75 -18.02 7.49
N ALA A 607 -2.24 -18.08 6.24
CA ALA A 607 -3.38 -18.91 5.87
C ALA A 607 -3.10 -20.42 6.00
N SER A 608 -1.83 -20.83 5.80
CA SER A 608 -1.39 -22.20 6.09
C SER A 608 -1.60 -22.60 7.55
N GLY A 609 -1.40 -21.67 8.49
CA GLY A 609 -1.68 -21.91 9.90
C GLY A 609 -3.17 -22.15 10.18
N LEU A 610 -4.06 -21.44 9.49
CA LEU A 610 -5.50 -21.67 9.56
C LEU A 610 -5.87 -23.05 9.02
N ILE A 611 -5.30 -23.46 7.88
CA ILE A 611 -5.59 -24.79 7.31
C ILE A 611 -5.08 -25.91 8.20
N CYS A 612 -3.89 -25.78 8.81
CA CYS A 612 -3.43 -26.75 9.82
C CYS A 612 -4.42 -26.84 11.00
N ALA A 613 -4.94 -25.71 11.49
CA ALA A 613 -5.94 -25.72 12.55
C ALA A 613 -7.25 -26.40 12.12
N LEU A 614 -7.76 -26.09 10.92
CA LEU A 614 -8.95 -26.72 10.37
C LEU A 614 -8.78 -28.22 10.15
N GLU A 615 -7.60 -28.67 9.71
CA GLU A 615 -7.32 -30.09 9.52
C GLU A 615 -7.26 -30.84 10.85
N SER A 616 -6.62 -30.27 11.87
CA SER A 616 -6.63 -30.83 13.23
C SER A 616 -8.06 -30.95 13.80
N ILE A 617 -8.90 -29.93 13.55
CA ILE A 617 -10.33 -29.96 13.92
C ILE A 617 -11.08 -31.03 13.12
N ARG A 618 -10.82 -31.17 11.81
CA ARG A 618 -11.45 -32.16 10.94
C ARG A 618 -11.18 -33.58 11.38
N GLU A 619 -9.94 -33.90 11.75
CA GLU A 619 -9.61 -35.24 12.26
C GLU A 619 -10.42 -35.59 13.50
N ARG A 620 -10.54 -34.64 14.44
CA ARG A 620 -11.32 -34.79 15.66
C ARG A 620 -12.82 -34.91 15.40
N GLU A 621 -13.34 -34.16 14.44
CA GLU A 621 -14.78 -34.07 14.09
C GLU A 621 -15.12 -34.80 12.79
N SER A 622 -14.36 -35.83 12.41
CA SER A 622 -14.42 -36.51 11.10
C SER A 622 -15.79 -37.09 10.77
N SER A 623 -16.58 -37.45 11.79
CA SER A 623 -17.97 -37.92 11.62
C SER A 623 -18.92 -36.88 11.03
N ARG A 624 -18.61 -35.58 11.17
CA ARG A 624 -19.41 -34.46 10.67
C ARG A 624 -18.75 -33.71 9.51
N LEU A 625 -17.43 -33.66 9.49
CA LEU A 625 -16.66 -32.88 8.50
C LEU A 625 -16.07 -33.74 7.36
N GLY A 626 -16.27 -35.06 7.41
CA GLY A 626 -15.77 -36.00 6.42
C GLY A 626 -14.28 -36.33 6.55
N ASN A 627 -13.81 -37.21 5.67
CA ASN A 627 -12.46 -37.78 5.71
C ASN A 627 -11.45 -37.08 4.79
N SER A 628 -11.91 -36.24 3.88
CA SER A 628 -11.03 -35.54 2.93
C SER A 628 -10.35 -34.34 3.59
N PRO A 629 -9.01 -34.21 3.51
CA PRO A 629 -8.27 -33.18 4.22
C PRO A 629 -8.59 -31.76 3.72
N TYR A 630 -8.55 -30.79 4.62
CA TYR A 630 -8.45 -29.39 4.25
C TYR A 630 -7.03 -29.12 3.75
N SER A 631 -6.89 -28.37 2.66
CA SER A 631 -5.58 -27.97 2.14
C SER A 631 -5.57 -26.56 1.54
N ILE A 632 -4.38 -25.96 1.48
CA ILE A 632 -4.12 -24.66 0.86
C ILE A 632 -3.19 -24.78 -0.35
N GLY A 633 -3.49 -24.06 -1.42
CA GLY A 633 -2.63 -23.92 -2.59
C GLY A 633 -2.10 -22.50 -2.77
N ILE A 634 -0.87 -22.35 -3.26
CA ILE A 634 -0.34 -21.09 -3.79
C ILE A 634 -0.18 -21.18 -5.31
N TRP A 635 -0.99 -20.40 -6.03
CA TRP A 635 -1.10 -20.41 -7.48
C TRP A 635 -0.59 -19.10 -8.07
N VAL A 636 0.73 -19.03 -8.26
CA VAL A 636 1.45 -17.82 -8.70
C VAL A 636 2.43 -18.13 -9.82
N GLY A 637 3.09 -17.12 -10.37
CA GLY A 637 4.03 -17.28 -11.50
C GLY A 637 5.28 -18.12 -11.16
N SER A 638 5.90 -18.69 -12.20
CA SER A 638 7.03 -19.65 -12.10
C SER A 638 8.31 -19.12 -11.46
N GLY A 639 8.41 -17.80 -11.29
CA GLY A 639 9.50 -17.17 -10.54
C GLY A 639 9.42 -17.44 -9.05
N THR A 640 8.22 -17.70 -8.50
CA THR A 640 7.99 -17.90 -7.08
C THR A 640 7.74 -19.36 -6.73
N THR A 641 6.91 -20.06 -7.52
CA THR A 641 6.53 -21.45 -7.28
C THR A 641 6.70 -22.29 -8.54
N PRO A 642 7.00 -23.60 -8.46
CA PRO A 642 7.13 -24.45 -9.64
C PRO A 642 5.78 -24.69 -10.34
N ASN A 643 5.75 -24.67 -11.68
CA ASN A 643 4.53 -25.00 -12.42
C ASN A 643 4.36 -26.52 -12.63
N SER A 644 5.43 -27.32 -12.50
CA SER A 644 5.37 -28.77 -12.68
C SER A 644 6.18 -29.51 -11.61
N ARG A 645 5.86 -30.79 -11.41
CA ARG A 645 6.60 -31.67 -10.48
C ARG A 645 8.07 -31.79 -10.87
N SER A 646 8.38 -31.82 -12.16
CA SER A 646 9.76 -31.83 -12.66
C SER A 646 10.52 -30.56 -12.26
N GLN A 647 9.92 -29.38 -12.47
CA GLN A 647 10.50 -28.10 -12.03
C GLN A 647 10.69 -28.04 -10.52
N SER A 648 9.75 -28.59 -9.75
CA SER A 648 9.84 -28.66 -8.28
C SER A 648 11.02 -29.50 -7.80
N ILE A 649 11.28 -30.64 -8.44
CA ILE A 649 12.43 -31.49 -8.16
C ILE A 649 13.74 -30.78 -8.54
N ASP A 650 13.78 -30.10 -9.68
CA ASP A 650 14.95 -29.33 -10.09
C ASP A 650 15.25 -28.17 -9.13
N ALA A 651 14.23 -27.44 -8.69
CA ALA A 651 14.36 -26.41 -7.67
C ALA A 651 14.92 -26.98 -6.36
N TYR A 652 14.36 -28.10 -5.86
CA TYR A 652 14.86 -28.79 -4.68
C TYR A 652 16.34 -29.18 -4.80
N ASN A 653 16.77 -29.69 -5.96
CA ASN A 653 18.16 -30.08 -6.19
C ASN A 653 19.10 -28.86 -6.25
N ARG A 654 18.65 -27.72 -6.81
CA ARG A 654 19.45 -26.48 -6.88
C ARG A 654 19.66 -25.82 -5.52
N VAL A 655 18.72 -25.99 -4.58
CA VAL A 655 18.84 -25.47 -3.21
C VAL A 655 20.16 -25.89 -2.56
N LYS A 656 20.65 -27.11 -2.81
CA LYS A 656 21.91 -27.59 -2.22
C LYS A 656 23.11 -26.69 -2.51
N LYS A 657 23.13 -26.04 -3.69
CA LYS A 657 24.23 -25.16 -4.12
C LYS A 657 23.93 -23.67 -3.92
N HIS A 658 22.70 -23.24 -4.19
CA HIS A 658 22.32 -21.83 -4.24
C HIS A 658 21.50 -21.36 -3.02
N GLY A 659 21.20 -22.26 -2.08
CA GLY A 659 20.50 -21.92 -0.85
C GLY A 659 19.14 -21.27 -1.09
N HIS A 660 18.92 -20.12 -0.44
CA HIS A 660 17.66 -19.38 -0.51
C HIS A 660 17.33 -18.85 -1.92
N GLU A 661 18.32 -18.57 -2.76
CA GLU A 661 18.10 -18.03 -4.11
C GLU A 661 17.37 -19.04 -5.02
N ALA A 662 17.54 -20.34 -4.78
CA ALA A 662 16.90 -21.41 -5.56
C ALA A 662 15.66 -22.00 -4.86
N TYR A 663 15.27 -21.51 -3.69
CA TYR A 663 14.20 -22.09 -2.89
C TYR A 663 12.82 -21.60 -3.34
N GLN A 664 11.97 -22.53 -3.83
CA GLN A 664 10.64 -22.21 -4.39
C GLN A 664 9.48 -22.89 -3.65
N HIS A 665 9.73 -23.58 -2.52
CA HIS A 665 8.68 -24.29 -1.76
C HIS A 665 8.05 -23.45 -0.64
N VAL A 666 8.35 -22.14 -0.60
CA VAL A 666 7.70 -21.06 0.17
C VAL A 666 7.79 -21.15 1.71
N MET A 667 7.91 -22.34 2.28
CA MET A 667 7.81 -22.58 3.73
C MET A 667 9.17 -22.53 4.45
N LEU A 668 9.44 -21.43 5.16
CA LEU A 668 10.66 -21.27 5.96
C LEU A 668 10.50 -21.72 7.42
N ARG A 669 9.26 -21.99 7.85
CA ARG A 669 8.95 -22.58 9.16
C ARG A 669 7.64 -23.36 9.10
N CYS A 670 7.48 -24.33 9.99
CA CYS A 670 6.23 -25.07 10.15
C CYS A 670 5.13 -24.12 10.64
N PRO A 671 3.98 -24.04 9.95
CA PRO A 671 2.89 -23.13 10.31
C PRO A 671 2.14 -23.55 11.58
N TRP A 672 2.35 -24.79 12.05
CA TRP A 672 1.71 -25.34 13.25
C TRP A 672 2.57 -25.16 14.50
N CYS A 673 3.83 -25.61 14.47
CA CYS A 673 4.68 -25.66 15.67
C CYS A 673 5.91 -24.74 15.61
N GLY A 674 6.13 -24.01 14.51
CA GLY A 674 7.25 -23.09 14.37
C GLY A 674 8.62 -23.72 14.07
N ALA A 675 8.70 -25.04 13.83
CA ALA A 675 9.95 -25.71 13.45
C ALA A 675 10.58 -25.09 12.19
N GLN A 676 11.88 -24.79 12.22
CA GLN A 676 12.61 -24.22 11.08
C GLN A 676 12.55 -25.16 9.86
N MET A 677 12.23 -24.60 8.69
CA MET A 677 12.16 -25.29 7.39
C MET A 677 12.97 -24.53 6.33
N GLY A 678 13.10 -25.12 5.14
CA GLY A 678 13.81 -24.51 4.03
C GLY A 678 15.34 -24.69 4.10
N PRO A 679 16.11 -23.91 3.34
CA PRO A 679 17.56 -24.07 3.23
C PRO A 679 18.26 -23.69 4.54
N ILE A 680 19.07 -24.60 5.09
CA ILE A 680 19.96 -24.34 6.22
C ILE A 680 21.40 -24.59 5.78
N LYS A 681 22.29 -23.65 6.10
CA LYS A 681 23.70 -23.75 5.75
C LYS A 681 24.37 -24.90 6.52
N ASN A 682 25.03 -25.80 5.80
CA ASN A 682 25.76 -26.93 6.33
C ASN A 682 27.20 -26.95 5.76
N GLY A 683 28.08 -26.13 6.33
CA GLY A 683 29.43 -25.93 5.79
C GLY A 683 29.43 -25.00 4.58
N TRP A 684 29.87 -25.50 3.43
CA TRP A 684 29.86 -24.78 2.15
C TRP A 684 28.58 -24.99 1.33
N ASP A 685 27.83 -26.06 1.64
CA ASP A 685 26.58 -26.42 0.96
C ASP A 685 25.35 -26.04 1.82
N TYR A 686 24.16 -26.19 1.24
CA TYR A 686 22.89 -26.06 1.93
C TYR A 686 22.17 -27.40 2.01
N GLU A 687 21.40 -27.59 3.08
CA GLU A 687 20.49 -28.71 3.25
C GLU A 687 19.06 -28.18 3.42
N CYS A 688 18.11 -28.73 2.67
CA CYS A 688 16.72 -28.30 2.75
C CYS A 688 15.98 -29.09 3.81
N GLN A 689 15.39 -28.41 4.79
CA GLN A 689 14.58 -29.01 5.85
C GLN A 689 13.09 -28.95 5.53
N GLY A 690 12.35 -30.00 5.89
CA GLY A 690 10.90 -30.06 5.74
C GLY A 690 10.41 -30.20 4.28
N THR A 691 11.31 -30.57 3.36
CA THR A 691 10.96 -30.96 2.00
C THR A 691 11.80 -32.15 1.56
N GLU A 692 11.19 -33.10 0.85
CA GLU A 692 11.93 -34.23 0.27
C GLU A 692 11.23 -34.81 -0.97
N PRO A 693 11.98 -35.45 -1.89
CA PRO A 693 11.37 -36.19 -2.99
C PRO A 693 10.60 -37.41 -2.49
N SER A 694 9.36 -37.54 -2.94
CA SER A 694 8.48 -38.69 -2.68
C SER A 694 7.89 -39.23 -4.00
N GLY A 695 7.24 -40.39 -3.95
CA GLY A 695 6.68 -41.06 -5.13
C GLY A 695 7.70 -41.82 -5.99
N THR A 696 7.24 -42.43 -7.09
CA THR A 696 8.10 -43.25 -7.99
C THR A 696 7.81 -42.98 -9.46
N GLY A 697 8.85 -43.00 -10.31
CA GLY A 697 8.69 -42.79 -11.75
C GLY A 697 8.00 -41.45 -12.08
N ALA A 698 6.89 -41.51 -12.81
CA ALA A 698 6.11 -40.35 -13.22
C ALA A 698 5.28 -39.71 -12.09
N SER A 699 5.07 -40.39 -10.96
CA SER A 699 4.36 -39.84 -9.79
C SER A 699 5.29 -39.18 -8.78
N ARG A 700 6.54 -38.87 -9.17
CA ARG A 700 7.51 -38.25 -8.29
C ARG A 700 7.13 -36.79 -8.01
N TYR A 701 7.09 -36.40 -6.74
CA TYR A 701 6.77 -35.04 -6.29
C TYR A 701 7.66 -34.64 -5.11
N ILE A 702 7.56 -33.38 -4.67
CA ILE A 702 8.22 -32.92 -3.44
C ILE A 702 7.19 -32.87 -2.32
N ARG A 703 7.35 -33.75 -1.32
CA ARG A 703 6.56 -33.75 -0.10
C ARG A 703 7.02 -32.61 0.81
N ILE A 704 6.08 -31.84 1.35
CA ILE A 704 6.34 -30.77 2.31
C ILE A 704 5.81 -31.24 3.68
N PHE A 705 6.66 -31.21 4.71
CA PHE A 705 6.34 -31.79 6.02
C PHE A 705 7.06 -31.09 7.17
N CYS A 706 6.61 -31.29 8.41
CA CYS A 706 7.33 -30.77 9.57
C CYS A 706 8.57 -31.62 9.88
N PRO A 707 9.78 -31.02 9.97
CA PRO A 707 11.01 -31.76 10.26
C PRO A 707 11.11 -32.29 11.70
N ASP A 708 10.17 -31.94 12.58
CA ASP A 708 10.06 -32.46 13.94
C ASP A 708 9.14 -33.68 13.98
N SER A 709 9.67 -34.83 14.38
CA SER A 709 8.93 -36.10 14.43
C SER A 709 7.83 -36.14 15.49
N LEU A 710 7.80 -35.18 16.41
CA LEU A 710 6.73 -35.05 17.41
C LEU A 710 5.55 -34.22 16.91
N CYS A 711 5.70 -33.51 15.78
CA CYS A 711 4.66 -32.66 15.24
C CYS A 711 3.56 -33.48 14.57
N ASP A 712 2.30 -33.09 14.79
CA ASP A 712 1.12 -33.68 14.13
C ASP A 712 1.23 -33.66 12.60
N PHE A 713 1.95 -32.69 12.03
CA PHE A 713 2.19 -32.56 10.59
C PHE A 713 3.57 -33.08 10.14
N HIS A 714 4.13 -34.06 10.86
CA HIS A 714 5.40 -34.70 10.46
C HIS A 714 5.26 -35.54 9.19
N ASP A 715 4.10 -36.18 8.99
CA ASP A 715 3.87 -37.02 7.81
C ASP A 715 3.71 -36.16 6.55
N GLU A 716 2.84 -35.15 6.59
CA GLU A 716 2.65 -34.20 5.50
C GLU A 716 1.99 -32.90 6.02
N LEU A 717 2.39 -31.77 5.45
CA LEU A 717 1.69 -30.50 5.63
C LEU A 717 0.60 -30.35 4.56
N PRO A 718 -0.59 -29.82 4.90
CA PRO A 718 -1.71 -29.65 3.98
C PRO A 718 -1.51 -28.47 2.99
N ILE A 719 -0.36 -28.42 2.35
CA ILE A 719 0.16 -27.30 1.55
C ILE A 719 0.55 -27.79 0.14
N LYS A 720 0.05 -27.09 -0.88
CA LYS A 720 0.36 -27.35 -2.29
C LYS A 720 1.01 -26.12 -2.91
N VAL A 721 2.20 -26.31 -3.45
CA VAL A 721 3.00 -25.22 -4.07
C VAL A 721 3.25 -25.44 -5.55
N VAL A 722 2.82 -26.57 -6.12
CA VAL A 722 3.04 -26.92 -7.52
C VAL A 722 1.70 -26.89 -8.24
N ASP A 723 1.62 -26.18 -9.37
CA ASP A 723 0.37 -26.06 -10.15
C ASP A 723 -0.25 -27.43 -10.49
N GLU A 724 0.55 -28.39 -10.96
CA GLU A 724 0.06 -29.76 -11.28
C GLU A 724 -0.61 -30.42 -10.06
N ASP A 725 -0.05 -30.28 -8.86
CA ASP A 725 -0.63 -30.83 -7.63
C ASP A 725 -1.93 -30.09 -7.25
N ILE A 726 -1.97 -28.78 -7.48
CA ILE A 726 -3.16 -27.93 -7.29
C ILE A 726 -4.28 -28.35 -8.24
N TYR A 727 -3.99 -28.67 -9.50
CA TYR A 727 -5.02 -29.07 -10.46
C TYR A 727 -5.48 -30.52 -10.26
N ASP A 728 -4.56 -31.45 -10.00
CA ASP A 728 -4.86 -32.87 -9.80
C ASP A 728 -5.69 -33.09 -8.53
N THR A 729 -5.41 -32.30 -7.49
CA THR A 729 -6.12 -32.37 -6.21
C THR A 729 -6.41 -30.96 -5.70
N PRO A 730 -7.51 -30.33 -6.16
CA PRO A 730 -7.86 -28.96 -5.79
C PRO A 730 -7.84 -28.72 -4.28
N PRO A 731 -7.10 -27.71 -3.79
CA PRO A 731 -7.09 -27.37 -2.38
C PRO A 731 -8.38 -26.65 -1.99
N SER A 732 -8.74 -26.71 -0.72
CA SER A 732 -9.97 -26.08 -0.20
C SER A 732 -9.88 -24.55 -0.24
N LEU A 733 -8.68 -23.99 -0.07
CA LEU A 733 -8.36 -22.58 -0.22
C LEU A 733 -7.24 -22.40 -1.25
N VAL A 734 -7.42 -21.54 -2.25
CA VAL A 734 -6.37 -21.15 -3.19
C VAL A 734 -6.00 -19.69 -2.96
N ILE A 735 -4.71 -19.43 -2.80
CA ILE A 735 -4.14 -18.10 -2.91
C ILE A 735 -3.53 -17.95 -4.30
N GLY A 736 -3.95 -16.96 -5.08
CA GLY A 736 -3.37 -16.73 -6.40
C GLY A 736 -3.19 -15.27 -6.75
N THR A 737 -2.34 -15.00 -7.73
CA THR A 737 -2.16 -13.65 -8.28
C THR A 737 -3.07 -13.43 -9.48
N VAL A 738 -3.56 -12.20 -9.68
CA VAL A 738 -4.49 -11.88 -10.79
C VAL A 738 -3.93 -12.25 -12.17
N ASP A 739 -2.62 -12.16 -12.37
CA ASP A 739 -1.93 -12.58 -13.60
C ASP A 739 -2.03 -14.10 -13.84
N LYS A 740 -2.02 -14.90 -12.79
CA LYS A 740 -2.14 -16.36 -12.89
C LYS A 740 -3.54 -16.78 -13.35
N PHE A 741 -4.58 -16.07 -12.96
CA PHE A 741 -5.95 -16.34 -13.42
C PHE A 741 -6.13 -16.15 -14.93
N ALA A 742 -5.30 -15.33 -15.59
CA ALA A 742 -5.28 -15.24 -17.06
C ALA A 742 -4.91 -16.58 -17.71
N MET A 743 -4.26 -17.51 -16.97
CA MET A 743 -3.93 -18.83 -17.48
C MET A 743 -5.13 -19.73 -17.70
N LEU A 744 -6.32 -19.38 -17.20
CA LEU A 744 -7.56 -20.09 -17.47
C LEU A 744 -7.88 -20.18 -18.97
N ALA A 745 -7.41 -19.22 -19.77
CA ALA A 745 -7.57 -19.26 -21.23
C ALA A 745 -6.69 -20.32 -21.93
N TRP A 746 -5.64 -20.81 -21.27
CA TRP A 746 -4.62 -21.67 -21.87
C TRP A 746 -4.39 -22.99 -21.14
N LYS A 747 -4.91 -23.14 -19.91
CA LYS A 747 -4.73 -24.30 -19.03
C LYS A 747 -6.07 -24.92 -18.68
N PRO A 748 -6.58 -25.87 -19.50
CA PRO A 748 -7.84 -26.55 -19.24
C PRO A 748 -7.88 -27.27 -17.89
N GLU A 749 -6.73 -27.71 -17.37
CA GLU A 749 -6.61 -28.40 -16.08
C GLU A 749 -7.04 -27.51 -14.91
N ALA A 750 -6.86 -26.18 -15.02
CA ALA A 750 -7.22 -25.22 -13.98
C ALA A 750 -8.74 -25.14 -13.71
N ARG A 751 -9.59 -25.72 -14.59
CA ARG A 751 -11.03 -25.85 -14.36
C ARG A 751 -11.38 -26.66 -13.10
N SER A 752 -10.48 -27.54 -12.64
CA SER A 752 -10.70 -28.35 -11.45
C SER A 752 -10.83 -27.50 -10.17
N LEU A 753 -10.21 -26.31 -10.14
CA LEU A 753 -10.39 -25.31 -9.08
C LEU A 753 -11.84 -24.81 -8.96
N PHE A 754 -12.66 -25.00 -9.99
CA PHE A 754 -14.06 -24.63 -10.00
C PHE A 754 -14.96 -25.87 -9.83
N GLY A 755 -14.41 -27.02 -9.46
CA GLY A 755 -15.16 -28.26 -9.31
C GLY A 755 -15.59 -28.89 -10.63
N ILE A 756 -14.95 -28.51 -11.74
CA ILE A 756 -15.26 -29.03 -13.08
C ILE A 756 -14.28 -30.15 -13.42
N ASN A 757 -14.80 -31.31 -13.83
CA ASN A 757 -14.01 -32.49 -14.15
C ASN A 757 -13.48 -32.48 -15.61
N SER A 758 -12.81 -33.56 -16.01
CA SER A 758 -12.21 -33.68 -17.34
C SER A 758 -13.21 -33.60 -18.50
N ASP A 759 -14.46 -33.98 -18.24
CA ASP A 759 -15.55 -34.03 -19.21
C ASP A 759 -16.34 -32.70 -19.27
N GLY A 760 -15.99 -31.73 -18.43
CA GLY A 760 -16.69 -30.45 -18.34
C GLY A 760 -17.91 -30.46 -17.42
N ASN A 761 -18.14 -31.54 -16.67
CA ASN A 761 -19.23 -31.64 -15.70
C ASN A 761 -18.79 -31.09 -14.34
N ARG A 762 -19.70 -30.39 -13.66
CA ARG A 762 -19.44 -29.83 -12.33
C ARG A 762 -19.78 -30.86 -11.25
N GLU A 763 -18.75 -31.47 -10.66
CA GLU A 763 -18.86 -32.48 -9.60
C GLU A 763 -18.91 -31.86 -8.20
N HIS A 764 -18.07 -30.85 -7.96
CA HIS A 764 -18.01 -30.15 -6.68
C HIS A 764 -18.66 -28.77 -6.77
N THR A 765 -19.07 -28.23 -5.63
CA THR A 765 -19.52 -26.83 -5.55
C THR A 765 -18.39 -25.90 -6.03
N PRO A 766 -18.67 -24.83 -6.78
CA PRO A 766 -17.65 -23.86 -7.10
C PRO A 766 -17.12 -23.16 -5.84
N PRO A 767 -16.05 -22.35 -5.95
CA PRO A 767 -15.69 -21.42 -4.91
C PRO A 767 -16.87 -20.54 -4.51
N GLU A 768 -17.16 -20.49 -3.21
CA GLU A 768 -18.30 -19.75 -2.65
C GLU A 768 -17.89 -18.40 -2.08
N LEU A 769 -16.59 -18.17 -1.86
CA LEU A 769 -16.02 -16.94 -1.34
C LEU A 769 -14.83 -16.50 -2.21
N ILE A 770 -14.92 -15.29 -2.75
CA ILE A 770 -13.81 -14.61 -3.43
C ILE A 770 -13.35 -13.46 -2.54
N ILE A 771 -12.07 -13.46 -2.20
CA ILE A 771 -11.40 -12.39 -1.45
C ILE A 771 -10.44 -11.69 -2.38
N GLN A 772 -10.63 -10.40 -2.64
CA GLN A 772 -9.66 -9.55 -3.32
C GLN A 772 -8.94 -8.67 -2.32
N ASP A 773 -7.64 -8.89 -2.09
CA ASP A 773 -6.84 -7.96 -1.30
C ASP A 773 -6.16 -6.91 -2.19
N GLU A 774 -5.87 -5.75 -1.62
CA GLU A 774 -5.26 -4.61 -2.32
C GLU A 774 -6.00 -4.16 -3.58
N LEU A 775 -7.32 -4.00 -3.48
CA LEU A 775 -8.18 -3.57 -4.60
C LEU A 775 -7.70 -2.27 -5.26
N HIS A 776 -7.12 -1.34 -4.49
CA HIS A 776 -6.59 -0.07 -4.99
C HIS A 776 -5.45 -0.21 -6.01
N LEU A 777 -4.81 -1.38 -6.09
CA LEU A 777 -3.78 -1.66 -7.09
C LEU A 777 -4.36 -2.12 -8.44
N ILE A 778 -5.66 -2.44 -8.50
CA ILE A 778 -6.36 -2.88 -9.73
C ILE A 778 -7.04 -1.68 -10.39
N THR A 779 -6.25 -0.73 -10.87
CA THR A 779 -6.73 0.51 -11.51
C THR A 779 -6.10 0.70 -12.90
N GLY A 780 -6.62 1.66 -13.66
CA GLY A 780 -6.08 2.04 -14.97
C GLY A 780 -5.99 0.88 -15.97
N PRO A 781 -4.87 0.73 -16.70
CA PRO A 781 -4.69 -0.35 -17.67
C PRO A 781 -4.76 -1.75 -17.06
N LEU A 782 -4.21 -1.94 -15.86
CA LEU A 782 -4.24 -3.24 -15.18
C LEU A 782 -5.68 -3.61 -14.81
N GLY A 783 -6.45 -2.67 -14.26
CA GLY A 783 -7.85 -2.89 -13.92
C GLY A 783 -8.70 -3.23 -15.15
N SER A 784 -8.47 -2.55 -16.27
CA SER A 784 -9.16 -2.83 -17.54
C SER A 784 -8.92 -4.26 -18.04
N ILE A 785 -7.68 -4.75 -17.93
CA ILE A 785 -7.33 -6.13 -18.32
C ILE A 785 -7.95 -7.14 -17.35
N VAL A 786 -7.86 -6.90 -16.05
CA VAL A 786 -8.40 -7.79 -15.01
C VAL A 786 -9.92 -7.93 -15.15
N GLY A 787 -10.64 -6.83 -15.37
CA GLY A 787 -12.10 -6.82 -15.55
C GLY A 787 -12.59 -7.76 -16.66
N LEU A 788 -11.83 -7.95 -17.73
CA LEU A 788 -12.17 -8.91 -18.80
C LEU A 788 -12.21 -10.36 -18.30
N TYR A 789 -11.34 -10.72 -17.36
CA TYR A 789 -11.28 -12.07 -16.79
C TYR A 789 -12.32 -12.27 -15.68
N GLU A 790 -12.71 -11.21 -14.97
CA GLU A 790 -13.68 -11.30 -13.87
C GLU A 790 -15.02 -11.86 -14.31
N GLY A 791 -15.52 -11.49 -15.50
CA GLY A 791 -16.76 -12.06 -16.04
C GLY A 791 -16.69 -13.59 -16.20
N VAL A 792 -15.53 -14.12 -16.62
CA VAL A 792 -15.32 -15.57 -16.75
C VAL A 792 -15.16 -16.23 -15.38
N ILE A 793 -14.41 -15.60 -14.47
CA ILE A 793 -14.20 -16.14 -13.11
C ILE A 793 -15.53 -16.21 -12.36
N GLU A 794 -16.36 -15.16 -12.44
CA GLU A 794 -17.69 -15.11 -11.85
C GLU A 794 -18.59 -16.23 -12.39
N GLU A 795 -18.61 -16.45 -13.70
CA GLU A 795 -19.37 -17.53 -14.33
C GLU A 795 -18.88 -18.92 -13.87
N LEU A 796 -17.56 -19.12 -13.81
CA LEU A 796 -16.97 -20.36 -13.29
C LEU A 796 -17.28 -20.59 -11.81
N CYS A 797 -17.42 -19.51 -11.03
CA CYS A 797 -17.83 -19.55 -9.62
C CYS A 797 -19.34 -19.61 -9.41
N THR A 798 -20.15 -19.42 -10.46
CA THR A 798 -21.61 -19.46 -10.35
C THR A 798 -22.10 -20.90 -10.42
N ASP A 799 -22.85 -21.32 -9.39
CA ASP A 799 -23.46 -22.65 -9.35
C ASP A 799 -24.86 -22.62 -9.97
N TYR A 800 -25.07 -23.45 -10.99
CA TYR A 800 -26.34 -23.61 -11.71
C TYR A 800 -27.04 -24.94 -11.41
N ARG A 801 -26.46 -25.81 -10.57
CA ARG A 801 -26.96 -27.18 -10.35
C ARG A 801 -28.35 -27.22 -9.70
N TYR A 802 -28.75 -26.17 -8.99
CA TYR A 802 -29.98 -26.12 -8.20
C TYR A 802 -31.09 -25.23 -8.79
N GLY A 803 -31.04 -24.96 -10.10
CA GLY A 803 -32.08 -24.21 -10.85
C GLY A 803 -32.06 -22.69 -10.71
N ASN A 804 -31.50 -22.16 -9.61
CA ASN A 804 -31.16 -20.74 -9.46
C ASN A 804 -29.64 -20.56 -9.57
N SER A 805 -29.18 -19.45 -10.15
CA SER A 805 -27.76 -19.08 -10.17
C SER A 805 -27.31 -18.65 -8.76
N ILE A 806 -26.38 -19.39 -8.16
CA ILE A 806 -25.78 -19.05 -6.87
C ILE A 806 -24.39 -18.48 -7.13
N LYS A 807 -24.22 -17.17 -6.88
CA LYS A 807 -22.94 -16.47 -7.05
C LYS A 807 -22.04 -16.65 -5.83
N ALA A 808 -20.74 -16.49 -6.02
CA ALA A 808 -19.81 -16.38 -4.91
C ALA A 808 -20.03 -15.08 -4.11
N LYS A 809 -19.85 -15.15 -2.79
CA LYS A 809 -19.74 -13.98 -1.95
C LYS A 809 -18.42 -13.26 -2.26
N LEU A 810 -18.48 -11.96 -2.52
CA LEU A 810 -17.32 -11.14 -2.82
C LEU A 810 -16.94 -10.27 -1.62
N VAL A 811 -15.70 -10.40 -1.17
CA VAL A 811 -15.07 -9.56 -0.16
C VAL A 811 -13.85 -8.91 -0.78
N ALA A 812 -13.75 -7.59 -0.70
CA ALA A 812 -12.58 -6.84 -1.13
C ALA A 812 -11.94 -6.13 0.07
N SER A 813 -10.65 -5.86 -0.01
CA SER A 813 -9.89 -5.08 0.98
C SER A 813 -9.11 -3.99 0.25
N THR A 814 -9.10 -2.80 0.84
CA THR A 814 -8.41 -1.64 0.26
C THR A 814 -7.76 -0.77 1.33
N ALA A 815 -6.77 0.02 0.92
CA ALA A 815 -6.20 1.11 1.71
C ALA A 815 -6.88 2.46 1.40
N THR A 816 -7.50 2.58 0.22
CA THR A 816 -8.17 3.79 -0.27
C THR A 816 -9.60 3.49 -0.70
N THR A 817 -10.53 4.37 -0.37
CA THR A 817 -11.97 4.20 -0.68
C THR A 817 -12.42 4.99 -1.90
N ARG A 818 -11.56 5.86 -2.46
CA ARG A 818 -11.97 6.79 -3.51
C ARG A 818 -12.47 6.05 -4.75
N ALA A 819 -13.66 6.42 -5.23
CA ALA A 819 -14.33 5.79 -6.38
C ALA A 819 -14.47 4.25 -6.30
N SER A 820 -14.35 3.65 -5.10
CA SER A 820 -14.33 2.19 -4.93
C SER A 820 -15.63 1.51 -5.34
N THR A 821 -16.78 2.17 -5.19
CA THR A 821 -18.07 1.66 -5.68
C THR A 821 -18.09 1.51 -7.19
N ILE A 822 -17.58 2.51 -7.92
CA ILE A 822 -17.48 2.46 -9.39
C ILE A 822 -16.48 1.39 -9.80
N GLN A 823 -15.31 1.36 -9.17
CA GLN A 823 -14.28 0.36 -9.43
C GLN A 823 -14.80 -1.07 -9.25
N ILE A 824 -15.54 -1.35 -8.16
CA ILE A 824 -16.13 -2.67 -7.92
C ILE A 824 -17.19 -3.02 -8.96
N LYS A 825 -18.02 -2.06 -9.33
CA LYS A 825 -19.05 -2.27 -10.36
C LYS A 825 -18.40 -2.60 -11.71
N ASP A 826 -17.38 -1.86 -12.10
CA ASP A 826 -16.71 -2.02 -13.38
C ASP A 826 -15.87 -3.31 -13.44
N LEU A 827 -15.26 -3.72 -12.32
CA LEU A 827 -14.49 -4.98 -12.24
C LEU A 827 -15.39 -6.21 -12.11
N TYR A 828 -16.34 -6.21 -11.17
CA TYR A 828 -17.04 -7.42 -10.73
C TYR A 828 -18.52 -7.47 -11.13
N ALA A 829 -19.01 -6.45 -11.83
CA ALA A 829 -20.43 -6.30 -12.18
C ALA A 829 -21.37 -6.40 -10.95
N ARG A 830 -20.88 -6.02 -9.77
CA ARG A 830 -21.67 -5.98 -8.53
C ARG A 830 -22.37 -4.61 -8.42
N PRO A 831 -23.70 -4.56 -8.38
CA PRO A 831 -24.43 -3.29 -8.38
C PRO A 831 -24.39 -2.57 -7.03
N ARG A 832 -24.02 -3.28 -5.95
CA ARG A 832 -24.02 -2.76 -4.58
C ARG A 832 -22.67 -3.05 -3.91
N THR A 833 -22.12 -2.02 -3.29
CA THR A 833 -20.90 -2.07 -2.47
C THR A 833 -21.27 -1.65 -1.06
N ALA A 834 -20.80 -2.41 -0.07
CA ALA A 834 -20.92 -2.04 1.35
C ALA A 834 -19.52 -1.79 1.90
N ILE A 835 -19.19 -0.52 2.16
CA ILE A 835 -17.94 -0.14 2.82
C ILE A 835 -18.04 -0.51 4.29
N PHE A 836 -17.04 -1.22 4.80
CA PHE A 836 -16.98 -1.66 6.18
C PHE A 836 -15.65 -1.24 6.85
N PRO A 837 -15.69 -0.57 8.01
CA PRO A 837 -16.89 -0.08 8.68
C PRO A 837 -17.55 1.06 7.89
N PRO A 838 -18.89 1.24 7.98
CA PRO A 838 -19.57 2.38 7.37
C PRO A 838 -19.02 3.71 7.94
N PRO A 839 -18.94 4.77 7.14
CA PRO A 839 -18.48 6.06 7.63
C PRO A 839 -19.44 6.64 8.67
N GLY A 840 -18.90 7.27 9.70
CA GLY A 840 -19.66 8.01 10.71
C GLY A 840 -19.95 9.45 10.28
N LEU A 841 -20.14 10.33 11.26
CA LEU A 841 -20.30 11.77 11.01
C LEU A 841 -18.98 12.54 10.99
N ASP A 842 -17.89 11.90 11.40
CA ASP A 842 -16.56 12.48 11.52
C ASP A 842 -15.49 11.43 11.19
N ALA A 843 -14.40 11.82 10.54
CA ALA A 843 -13.31 10.91 10.19
C ALA A 843 -12.62 10.25 11.41
N SER A 844 -12.78 10.83 12.60
CA SER A 844 -12.21 10.30 13.86
C SER A 844 -13.11 9.32 14.61
N ASP A 845 -14.37 9.15 14.20
CA ASP A 845 -15.34 8.29 14.90
C ASP A 845 -16.29 7.58 13.91
N SER A 846 -15.94 6.35 13.55
CA SER A 846 -16.79 5.39 12.82
C SER A 846 -17.42 4.34 13.74
N PHE A 847 -17.28 4.48 15.06
CA PHE A 847 -17.43 3.41 16.05
C PHE A 847 -16.53 2.20 15.78
N LEU A 848 -16.87 1.34 14.81
CA LEU A 848 -16.19 0.07 14.48
C LEU A 848 -14.77 0.26 13.94
#